data_AF-A0A2S6N6I3-F1
#
_entry.id   AF-A0A2S6N6I3-F1
#
_cell.length_a   1.000
_cell.length_b   1.000
_cell.length_c   1.000
_cell.angle_alpha   90.00
_cell.angle_beta   90.00
_cell.angle_gamma   90.00
#
_symmetry.space_group_name_H-M   'P 1'
#
loop_
_entity.id
_entity.type
_entity.pdbx_description
1 polymer ?
#
loop_
_entity_poly.entity_id
_entity_poly.type
_entity_poly.pdbx_seq_one_letter_code
_entity_poly.pdbx_strand_id
1 'polypeptide(L)'
;MIVETGHFALALALALALMQVILPFWGARAHDGRLMATARPLALTQFALVALAYAALTYAHVVSDFSLVNVVENSHSTKPMLYKISGVWGNHEGSMMLWALILTLSGAAMALFSRAIPPRLLADATSVQGLLSVAFLLFILLTSDPFVRLDTLPIEGNDLNPILQDPGLAIHPPLLYIGYVGFSIVFSLAAGALIGGRTDAAFARFIRPWTLAAWIFLTLGIAMGSYWAYYTLGWGGFWFWDPVENASLLPWLAGTALLHSAAVMEKRDSLKIWTIFLAILTFSLSLLGTFLVRSGVLTSVHAFASDPQRGLFILGILVLFIGGALFLFMLRAPTLTSGGLFAPISREGFLVVNNLLLTASCAAVFIGTLYPLALEAWNGSKITVGAPFFNLTFGPLFAPILILAPLGQLLAWKRGDLFAAAQRLFAVAVLGLVAMLGFYAFQGGPAVAVIGAGVAVYLMVAAFAEIWSRVFPQGFRRRANAFGRLTGLPLSAWGGALAHAGLGVTLLGLAATGWGVEKIATIHPNESFAVGPYALQATSVDSGEGPNYREAIVHMAISRDGKILAKIDPSKRFFKTRQMATSQAGIVTLNLGQVYVAVAEQNADGSFDARMYWKPLVSLIWLGALVMALGGSLSLADRRLRVGVARRAKLPAGVQAAE
;
A
#
# COMPACT_ATOMS: atom_id res chain seq x y z
N MET A 1 -0.23 -36.75 6.07
CA MET A 1 0.61 -36.31 7.20
C MET A 1 1.12 -34.87 7.07
N ILE A 2 1.43 -34.35 5.88
CA ILE A 2 1.90 -32.95 5.72
C ILE A 2 0.82 -31.95 6.19
N VAL A 3 -0.42 -32.16 5.76
CA VAL A 3 -1.58 -31.34 6.14
C VAL A 3 -1.82 -31.35 7.65
N GLU A 4 -1.79 -32.53 8.29
CA GLU A 4 -1.95 -32.67 9.75
C GLU A 4 -0.82 -31.96 10.50
N THR A 5 0.41 -32.05 9.97
CA THR A 5 1.56 -31.34 10.53
C THR A 5 1.36 -29.83 10.46
N GLY A 6 0.85 -29.32 9.33
CA GLY A 6 0.55 -27.91 9.15
C GLY A 6 -0.52 -27.40 10.11
N HIS A 7 -1.62 -28.15 10.25
CA HIS A 7 -2.69 -27.79 11.18
C HIS A 7 -2.22 -27.84 12.65
N PHE A 8 -1.49 -28.89 13.05
CA PHE A 8 -0.92 -29.00 14.39
C PHE A 8 0.07 -27.86 14.69
N ALA A 9 0.93 -27.51 13.72
CA ALA A 9 1.85 -26.39 13.86
C ALA A 9 1.11 -25.07 14.10
N LEU A 10 -0.04 -24.86 13.45
CA LEU A 10 -0.88 -23.68 13.65
C LEU A 10 -1.49 -23.62 15.06
N ALA A 11 -1.99 -24.74 15.57
CA ALA A 11 -2.49 -24.86 16.94
C ALA A 11 -1.38 -24.62 17.98
N LEU A 12 -0.19 -25.17 17.76
CA LEU A 12 0.98 -24.93 18.61
C LEU A 12 1.45 -23.47 18.55
N ALA A 13 1.37 -22.82 17.38
CA ALA A 13 1.66 -21.40 17.24
C ALA A 13 0.71 -20.53 18.08
N LEU A 14 -0.56 -20.91 18.19
CA LEU A 14 -1.52 -20.23 19.07
C LEU A 14 -1.12 -20.36 20.55
N ALA A 15 -0.71 -21.55 21.00
CA ALA A 15 -0.23 -21.73 22.36
C ALA A 15 1.01 -20.87 22.66
N LEU A 16 1.96 -20.79 21.73
CA LEU A 16 3.12 -19.89 21.86
C LEU A 16 2.74 -18.41 21.80
N ALA A 17 1.73 -18.04 21.02
CA ALA A 17 1.22 -16.67 20.97
C ALA A 17 0.66 -16.24 22.34
N LEU A 18 -0.08 -17.14 23.02
CA LEU A 18 -0.55 -16.90 24.40
C LEU A 18 0.61 -16.73 25.38
N MET A 19 1.65 -17.57 25.29
CA MET A 19 2.87 -17.40 26.09
C MET A 19 3.59 -16.08 25.78
N GLN A 20 3.62 -15.67 24.51
CA GLN A 20 4.22 -14.41 24.07
C GLN A 20 3.47 -13.18 24.61
N VAL A 21 2.15 -13.29 24.79
CA VAL A 21 1.36 -12.27 25.47
C VAL A 21 1.73 -12.22 26.96
N ILE A 22 1.70 -13.37 27.64
CA ILE A 22 1.73 -13.42 29.11
C ILE A 22 3.14 -13.21 29.68
N LEU A 23 4.13 -13.97 29.22
CA LEU A 23 5.44 -14.05 29.89
C LEU A 23 6.24 -12.74 29.79
N PRO A 24 6.42 -12.12 28.60
CA PRO A 24 7.16 -10.86 28.51
C PRO A 24 6.42 -9.71 29.19
N PHE A 25 5.10 -9.66 29.07
CA PHE A 25 4.26 -8.64 29.72
C PHE A 25 4.38 -8.71 31.25
N TRP A 26 4.24 -9.91 31.83
CA TRP A 26 4.44 -10.11 33.26
C TRP A 26 5.86 -9.75 33.68
N GLY A 27 6.88 -10.17 32.92
CA GLY A 27 8.27 -9.79 33.17
C GLY A 27 8.48 -8.27 33.19
N ALA A 28 7.82 -7.52 32.30
CA ALA A 28 7.88 -6.07 32.27
C ALA A 28 7.21 -5.41 33.49
N ARG A 29 6.17 -6.02 34.08
CA ARG A 29 5.52 -5.53 35.32
C ARG A 29 6.29 -5.93 36.58
N ALA A 30 6.78 -7.16 36.63
CA ALA A 30 7.54 -7.73 37.75
C ALA A 30 9.02 -7.32 37.77
N HIS A 31 9.48 -6.57 36.76
CA HIS A 31 10.88 -6.19 36.58
C HIS A 31 11.84 -7.40 36.44
N ASP A 32 11.33 -8.53 35.93
CA ASP A 32 12.10 -9.76 35.74
C ASP A 32 12.70 -9.83 34.32
N GLY A 33 14.04 -9.71 34.25
CA GLY A 33 14.81 -9.79 33.02
C GLY A 33 14.73 -11.13 32.29
N ARG A 34 14.53 -12.24 33.01
CA ARG A 34 14.43 -13.59 32.43
C ARG A 34 13.11 -13.75 31.69
N LEU A 35 12.02 -13.32 32.32
CA LEU A 35 10.68 -13.34 31.70
C LEU A 35 10.61 -12.39 30.51
N MET A 36 11.18 -11.18 30.60
CA MET A 36 11.29 -10.28 29.44
C MET A 36 12.12 -10.89 28.29
N ALA A 37 13.16 -11.66 28.60
CA ALA A 37 14.01 -12.30 27.58
C ALA A 37 13.28 -13.37 26.76
N THR A 38 12.14 -13.90 27.23
CA THR A 38 11.32 -14.86 26.48
C THR A 38 10.66 -14.26 25.23
N ALA A 39 10.55 -12.93 25.14
CA ALA A 39 9.93 -12.23 24.01
C ALA A 39 10.51 -12.67 22.65
N ARG A 40 11.84 -12.76 22.55
CA ARG A 40 12.52 -13.10 21.29
C ARG A 40 12.33 -14.55 20.85
N PRO A 41 12.65 -15.57 21.67
CA PRO A 41 12.47 -16.96 21.25
C PRO A 41 11.00 -17.27 20.95
N LEU A 42 10.04 -16.72 21.70
CA LEU A 42 8.62 -16.93 21.43
C LEU A 42 8.20 -16.38 20.07
N ALA A 43 8.56 -15.13 19.74
CA ALA A 43 8.24 -14.53 18.44
C ALA A 43 8.87 -15.28 17.26
N LEU A 44 10.10 -15.79 17.42
CA LEU A 44 10.80 -16.54 16.39
C LEU A 44 10.20 -17.93 16.16
N THR A 45 9.94 -18.67 17.24
CA THR A 45 9.36 -20.00 17.15
C THR A 45 7.92 -19.93 16.63
N GLN A 46 7.16 -18.92 17.06
CA GLN A 46 5.82 -18.68 16.52
C GLN A 46 5.84 -18.45 15.01
N PHE A 47 6.73 -17.59 14.50
CA PHE A 47 6.91 -17.39 13.07
C PHE A 47 7.29 -18.69 12.34
N ALA A 48 8.22 -19.46 12.89
CA ALA A 48 8.63 -20.73 12.29
C ALA A 48 7.47 -21.74 12.16
N LEU A 49 6.61 -21.83 13.18
CA LEU A 49 5.43 -22.70 13.15
C LEU A 49 4.37 -22.23 12.16
N VAL A 50 4.08 -20.93 12.09
CA VAL A 50 3.14 -20.38 11.08
C VAL A 50 3.71 -20.53 9.67
N ALA A 51 5.03 -20.36 9.49
CA ALA A 51 5.70 -20.61 8.21
C ALA A 51 5.62 -22.09 7.79
N LEU A 52 5.76 -23.02 8.74
CA LEU A 52 5.57 -24.45 8.49
C LEU A 52 4.13 -24.76 8.06
N ALA A 53 3.13 -24.21 8.76
CA ALA A 53 1.73 -24.36 8.39
C ALA A 53 1.46 -23.78 6.98
N TYR A 54 1.96 -22.59 6.69
CA TYR A 54 1.83 -21.96 5.38
C TYR A 54 2.49 -22.79 4.26
N ALA A 55 3.68 -23.35 4.52
CA ALA A 55 4.38 -24.23 3.58
C ALA A 55 3.60 -25.53 3.34
N ALA A 56 3.00 -26.12 4.38
CA ALA A 56 2.15 -27.30 4.25
C ALA A 56 0.90 -27.03 3.39
N LEU A 57 0.23 -25.89 3.59
CA LEU A 57 -0.90 -25.48 2.75
C LEU A 57 -0.46 -25.23 1.29
N THR A 58 0.69 -24.59 1.10
CA THR A 58 1.27 -24.35 -0.23
C THR A 58 1.57 -25.66 -0.95
N TYR A 59 2.16 -26.62 -0.24
CA TYR A 59 2.40 -27.96 -0.77
C TYR A 59 1.09 -28.62 -1.23
N ALA A 60 0.04 -28.56 -0.41
CA ALA A 60 -1.27 -29.11 -0.76
C ALA A 60 -1.85 -28.50 -2.04
N HIS A 61 -1.74 -27.18 -2.24
CA HIS A 61 -2.15 -26.53 -3.49
C HIS A 61 -1.32 -26.96 -4.69
N VAL A 62 0.01 -27.04 -4.54
CA VAL A 62 0.97 -27.43 -5.60
C VAL A 62 0.70 -28.84 -6.11
N VAL A 63 0.49 -29.81 -5.21
CA VAL A 63 0.18 -31.19 -5.59
C VAL A 63 -1.30 -31.42 -5.88
N SER A 64 -2.14 -30.38 -5.70
CA SER A 64 -3.59 -30.47 -5.87
C SER A 64 -4.20 -31.55 -4.98
N ASP A 65 -3.86 -31.51 -3.69
CA ASP A 65 -4.40 -32.41 -2.67
C ASP A 65 -5.89 -32.09 -2.40
N PHE A 66 -6.78 -32.72 -3.18
CA PHE A 66 -8.23 -32.55 -3.14
C PHE A 66 -8.91 -33.12 -1.90
N SER A 67 -8.14 -33.57 -0.92
CA SER A 67 -8.66 -33.90 0.39
C SER A 67 -8.97 -32.68 1.27
N LEU A 68 -8.50 -31.50 0.88
CA LEU A 68 -8.79 -30.23 1.54
C LEU A 68 -9.87 -29.45 0.79
N VAL A 69 -10.89 -28.96 1.52
CA VAL A 69 -11.95 -28.09 0.97
C VAL A 69 -11.33 -26.90 0.24
N ASN A 70 -10.35 -26.25 0.88
CA ASN A 70 -9.71 -25.07 0.32
C ASN A 70 -9.02 -25.33 -1.04
N VAL A 71 -8.41 -26.51 -1.21
CA VAL A 71 -7.74 -26.91 -2.45
C VAL A 71 -8.75 -27.30 -3.52
N VAL A 72 -9.82 -28.02 -3.13
CA VAL A 72 -10.93 -28.34 -4.03
C VAL A 72 -11.56 -27.06 -4.58
N GLU A 73 -11.84 -26.08 -3.74
CA GLU A 73 -12.51 -24.86 -4.19
C GLU A 73 -11.65 -23.95 -5.06
N ASN A 74 -10.31 -24.06 -5.00
CA ASN A 74 -9.41 -23.05 -5.56
C ASN A 74 -8.27 -23.61 -6.41
N SER A 75 -8.25 -24.92 -6.70
CA SER A 75 -7.21 -25.58 -7.49
C SER A 75 -7.78 -26.61 -8.47
N HIS A 76 -6.95 -27.03 -9.42
CA HIS A 76 -7.27 -28.03 -10.44
C HIS A 76 -5.96 -28.68 -10.92
N SER A 77 -5.98 -29.94 -11.37
CA SER A 77 -4.77 -30.67 -11.78
C SER A 77 -4.02 -29.98 -12.92
N THR A 78 -4.76 -29.46 -13.91
CA THR A 78 -4.24 -28.74 -15.09
C THR A 78 -3.96 -27.25 -14.86
N LYS A 79 -4.28 -26.70 -13.67
CA LYS A 79 -4.02 -25.28 -13.37
C LYS A 79 -2.52 -24.99 -13.45
N PRO A 80 -2.06 -23.94 -14.15
CA PRO A 80 -0.64 -23.58 -14.21
C PRO A 80 0.01 -23.44 -12.83
N MET A 81 1.28 -23.85 -12.70
CA MET A 81 1.98 -23.92 -11.41
C MET A 81 2.03 -22.58 -10.66
N LEU A 82 2.21 -21.47 -11.38
CA LEU A 82 2.16 -20.13 -10.79
C LEU A 82 0.86 -19.90 -10.01
N TYR A 83 -0.27 -20.32 -10.57
CA TYR A 83 -1.60 -20.16 -9.99
C TYR A 83 -1.96 -21.26 -8.99
N LYS A 84 -1.23 -22.38 -8.96
CA LYS A 84 -1.24 -23.30 -7.82
C LYS A 84 -0.61 -22.65 -6.59
N ILE A 85 0.55 -22.01 -6.75
CA ILE A 85 1.21 -21.29 -5.64
C ILE A 85 0.39 -20.07 -5.22
N SER A 86 0.05 -19.17 -6.13
CA SER A 86 -0.70 -17.96 -5.79
C SER A 86 -2.15 -18.26 -5.39
N GLY A 87 -2.68 -19.41 -5.79
CA GLY A 87 -3.98 -19.92 -5.35
C GLY A 87 -4.10 -20.07 -3.83
N VAL A 88 -2.98 -20.21 -3.11
CA VAL A 88 -2.94 -20.21 -1.64
C VAL A 88 -3.54 -18.92 -1.10
N TRP A 89 -3.16 -17.74 -1.62
CA TRP A 89 -3.69 -16.46 -1.15
C TRP A 89 -4.78 -15.85 -2.06
N GLY A 90 -5.13 -16.54 -3.15
CA GLY A 90 -6.23 -16.16 -4.04
C GLY A 90 -7.63 -16.41 -3.46
N ASN A 91 -7.72 -16.99 -2.27
CA ASN A 91 -8.95 -17.30 -1.57
C ASN A 91 -8.95 -16.70 -0.14
N HIS A 92 -10.07 -16.82 0.58
CA HIS A 92 -10.19 -16.23 1.91
C HIS A 92 -9.22 -16.85 2.93
N GLU A 93 -9.34 -18.14 3.19
CA GLU A 93 -8.65 -18.84 4.28
C GLU A 93 -7.13 -18.74 4.12
N GLY A 94 -6.62 -18.99 2.91
CA GLY A 94 -5.20 -18.93 2.66
C GLY A 94 -4.65 -17.50 2.54
N SER A 95 -5.49 -16.50 2.21
CA SER A 95 -5.08 -15.09 2.36
C SER A 95 -4.95 -14.69 3.85
N MET A 96 -5.78 -15.25 4.74
CA MET A 96 -5.64 -15.05 6.19
C MET A 96 -4.40 -15.76 6.74
N MET A 97 -4.04 -16.91 6.17
CA MET A 97 -2.74 -17.54 6.44
C MET A 97 -1.56 -16.66 6.00
N LEU A 98 -1.61 -16.06 4.81
CA LEU A 98 -0.58 -15.11 4.37
C LEU A 98 -0.50 -13.90 5.31
N TRP A 99 -1.66 -13.39 5.75
CA TRP A 99 -1.75 -12.31 6.72
C TRP A 99 -1.09 -12.68 8.06
N ALA A 100 -1.41 -13.84 8.61
CA ALA A 100 -0.80 -14.35 9.85
C ALA A 100 0.71 -14.63 9.70
N LEU A 101 1.15 -15.11 8.53
CA LEU A 101 2.56 -15.29 8.21
C LEU A 101 3.31 -13.96 8.27
N ILE A 102 2.78 -12.92 7.64
CA ILE A 102 3.42 -11.59 7.64
C ILE A 102 3.33 -10.95 9.03
N LEU A 103 2.28 -11.19 9.81
CA LEU A 103 2.13 -10.69 11.18
C LEU A 103 3.17 -11.28 12.12
N THR A 104 3.38 -12.59 12.05
CA THR A 104 4.40 -13.28 12.85
C THR A 104 5.81 -12.99 12.34
N LEU A 105 6.02 -12.86 11.02
CA LEU A 105 7.27 -12.35 10.45
C LEU A 105 7.59 -10.95 10.97
N SER A 106 6.60 -10.07 11.05
CA SER A 106 6.74 -8.72 11.59
C SER A 106 7.14 -8.75 13.07
N GLY A 107 6.56 -9.65 13.87
CA GLY A 107 6.95 -9.89 15.26
C GLY A 107 8.37 -10.42 15.40
N ALA A 108 8.75 -11.41 14.59
CA ALA A 108 10.10 -11.97 14.53
C ALA A 108 11.14 -10.90 14.10
N ALA A 109 10.83 -10.10 13.09
CA ALA A 109 11.68 -9.01 12.61
C ALA A 109 11.86 -7.94 13.69
N MET A 110 10.78 -7.53 14.38
CA MET A 110 10.86 -6.62 15.52
C MET A 110 11.77 -7.20 16.60
N ALA A 111 11.61 -8.47 16.98
CA ALA A 111 12.42 -9.14 18.00
C ALA A 111 13.92 -9.22 17.66
N LEU A 112 14.27 -9.45 16.38
CA LEU A 112 15.65 -9.59 15.90
C LEU A 112 16.37 -8.25 15.71
N PHE A 113 15.69 -7.29 15.08
CA PHE A 113 16.31 -6.06 14.61
C PHE A 113 16.11 -4.86 15.55
N SER A 114 15.48 -5.06 16.70
CA SER A 114 15.22 -3.98 17.67
C SER A 114 16.11 -4.02 18.91
N ARG A 115 17.39 -4.40 18.77
CA ARG A 115 18.35 -4.52 19.90
C ARG A 115 18.57 -3.21 20.68
N ALA A 116 18.30 -2.08 20.04
CA ALA A 116 18.43 -0.75 20.64
C ALA A 116 17.23 -0.35 21.51
N ILE A 117 16.09 -1.03 21.36
CA ILE A 117 14.88 -0.76 22.11
C ILE A 117 15.08 -1.22 23.56
N PRO A 118 14.71 -0.41 24.57
CA PRO A 118 14.76 -0.83 25.96
C PRO A 118 14.03 -2.16 26.19
N PRO A 119 14.57 -3.10 26.99
CA PRO A 119 13.99 -4.43 27.16
C PRO A 119 12.50 -4.42 27.57
N ARG A 120 12.12 -3.48 28.44
CA ARG A 120 10.73 -3.32 28.89
C ARG A 120 9.78 -2.94 27.75
N LEU A 121 10.17 -1.98 26.92
CA LEU A 121 9.38 -1.56 25.75
C LEU A 121 9.29 -2.67 24.71
N LEU A 122 10.40 -3.40 24.48
CA LEU A 122 10.40 -4.54 23.58
C LEU A 122 9.47 -5.65 24.09
N ALA A 123 9.52 -5.96 25.39
CA ALA A 123 8.64 -6.95 26.00
C ALA A 123 7.15 -6.56 25.85
N ASP A 124 6.79 -5.33 26.23
CA ASP A 124 5.41 -4.84 26.09
C ASP A 124 4.94 -4.86 24.62
N ALA A 125 5.77 -4.38 23.68
CA ALA A 125 5.43 -4.37 22.26
C ALA A 125 5.32 -5.78 21.67
N THR A 126 6.22 -6.70 22.02
CA THR A 126 6.13 -8.10 21.58
C THR A 126 4.90 -8.80 22.15
N SER A 127 4.47 -8.45 23.37
CA SER A 127 3.22 -8.95 23.94
C SER A 127 1.99 -8.42 23.23
N VAL A 128 1.96 -7.14 22.83
CA VAL A 128 0.88 -6.59 21.98
C VAL A 128 0.87 -7.27 20.60
N GLN A 129 2.04 -7.49 20.00
CA GLN A 129 2.17 -8.24 18.74
C GLN A 129 1.66 -9.68 18.90
N GLY A 130 1.97 -10.33 20.03
CA GLY A 130 1.47 -11.66 20.38
C GLY A 130 -0.05 -11.67 20.50
N LEU A 131 -0.65 -10.63 21.08
CA LEU A 131 -2.10 -10.50 21.24
C LEU A 131 -2.79 -10.38 19.88
N LEU A 132 -2.22 -9.58 18.96
CA LEU A 132 -2.67 -9.53 17.57
C LEU A 132 -2.61 -10.93 16.93
N SER A 133 -1.52 -11.67 17.13
CA SER A 133 -1.40 -13.02 16.59
C SER A 133 -2.39 -14.00 17.22
N VAL A 134 -2.67 -13.93 18.52
CA VAL A 134 -3.71 -14.76 19.17
C VAL A 134 -5.05 -14.54 18.48
N ALA A 135 -5.44 -13.28 18.27
CA ALA A 135 -6.71 -12.95 17.63
C ALA A 135 -6.83 -13.51 16.20
N PHE A 136 -5.79 -13.33 15.37
CA PHE A 136 -5.80 -13.84 13.99
C PHE A 136 -5.65 -15.37 13.91
N LEU A 137 -4.88 -15.99 14.80
CA LEU A 137 -4.76 -17.46 14.85
C LEU A 137 -6.05 -18.11 15.32
N LEU A 138 -6.75 -17.52 16.30
CA LEU A 138 -8.10 -17.95 16.69
C LEU A 138 -9.09 -17.77 15.54
N PHE A 139 -9.04 -16.64 14.82
CA PHE A 139 -9.89 -16.41 13.67
C PHE A 139 -9.72 -17.51 12.61
N ILE A 140 -8.48 -17.86 12.28
CA ILE A 140 -8.15 -18.92 11.32
C ILE A 140 -8.65 -20.27 11.84
N LEU A 141 -8.24 -20.68 13.04
CA LEU A 141 -8.55 -22.03 13.57
C LEU A 141 -10.04 -22.25 13.82
N LEU A 142 -10.82 -21.20 14.14
CA LEU A 142 -12.23 -21.34 14.50
C LEU A 142 -13.20 -21.08 13.34
N THR A 143 -12.86 -20.18 12.43
CA THR A 143 -13.82 -19.68 11.42
C THR A 143 -13.29 -19.64 9.99
N SER A 144 -12.00 -19.91 9.78
CA SER A 144 -11.37 -19.78 8.46
C SER A 144 -10.23 -20.80 8.29
N ASP A 145 -10.46 -22.04 8.74
CA ASP A 145 -9.43 -23.07 8.76
C ASP A 145 -9.16 -23.57 7.33
N PRO A 146 -7.96 -23.36 6.77
CA PRO A 146 -7.62 -23.82 5.43
C PRO A 146 -7.37 -25.33 5.36
N PHE A 147 -7.30 -26.03 6.51
CA PHE A 147 -6.99 -27.46 6.60
C PHE A 147 -8.23 -28.34 6.79
N VAL A 148 -9.43 -27.78 6.61
CA VAL A 148 -10.69 -28.54 6.64
C VAL A 148 -10.68 -29.65 5.60
N ARG A 149 -10.90 -30.88 6.06
CA ARG A 149 -10.93 -32.10 5.26
C ARG A 149 -12.30 -32.35 4.65
N LEU A 150 -12.30 -33.05 3.52
CA LEU A 150 -13.50 -33.66 2.94
C LEU A 150 -13.54 -35.16 3.26
N ASP A 151 -14.73 -35.66 3.57
CA ASP A 151 -14.96 -37.10 3.76
C ASP A 151 -14.95 -37.85 2.42
N THR A 152 -15.50 -37.22 1.38
CA THR A 152 -15.52 -37.74 0.01
C THR A 152 -14.60 -36.90 -0.88
N LEU A 153 -13.54 -37.54 -1.40
CA LEU A 153 -12.55 -36.85 -2.21
C LEU A 153 -13.03 -36.77 -3.66
N PRO A 154 -13.23 -35.57 -4.23
CA PRO A 154 -13.48 -35.44 -5.64
C PRO A 154 -12.22 -35.76 -6.44
N ILE A 155 -12.42 -36.19 -7.70
CA ILE A 155 -11.32 -36.48 -8.63
C ILE A 155 -10.59 -35.19 -9.03
N GLU A 156 -11.33 -34.08 -9.15
CA GLU A 156 -10.81 -32.77 -9.52
C GLU A 156 -11.41 -31.66 -8.66
N GLY A 157 -10.68 -30.54 -8.56
CA GLY A 157 -11.16 -29.32 -7.93
C GLY A 157 -11.90 -28.39 -8.92
N ASN A 158 -12.40 -27.28 -8.40
CA ASN A 158 -13.20 -26.30 -9.12
C ASN A 158 -12.34 -25.26 -9.88
N ASP A 159 -11.02 -25.38 -9.89
CA ASP A 159 -10.07 -24.38 -10.39
C ASP A 159 -10.10 -23.06 -9.60
N LEU A 160 -9.16 -22.15 -9.83
CA LEU A 160 -9.21 -20.79 -9.27
C LEU A 160 -10.17 -19.91 -10.07
N ASN A 161 -10.77 -18.88 -9.45
CA ASN A 161 -11.52 -17.86 -10.19
C ASN A 161 -10.66 -17.35 -11.39
N PRO A 162 -11.15 -17.45 -12.64
CA PRO A 162 -10.37 -17.12 -13.83
C PRO A 162 -9.79 -15.72 -13.87
N ILE A 163 -10.45 -14.73 -13.26
CA ILE A 163 -9.94 -13.34 -13.17
C ILE A 163 -8.64 -13.29 -12.36
N LEU A 164 -8.48 -14.21 -11.41
CA LEU A 164 -7.32 -14.29 -10.52
C LEU A 164 -6.17 -15.13 -11.09
N GLN A 165 -6.38 -15.81 -12.23
CA GLN A 165 -5.33 -16.54 -12.95
C GLN A 165 -4.47 -15.57 -13.76
N ASP A 166 -3.84 -14.63 -13.05
CA ASP A 166 -3.03 -13.55 -13.61
C ASP A 166 -1.76 -13.32 -12.75
N PRO A 167 -0.61 -12.94 -13.35
CA PRO A 167 0.60 -12.61 -12.60
C PRO A 167 0.40 -11.51 -11.53
N GLY A 168 -0.56 -10.61 -11.73
CA GLY A 168 -0.97 -9.60 -10.77
C GLY A 168 -1.35 -10.20 -9.41
N LEU A 169 -2.09 -11.32 -9.38
CA LEU A 169 -2.40 -12.03 -8.15
C LEU A 169 -1.13 -12.51 -7.43
N ALA A 170 -0.11 -12.94 -8.16
CA ALA A 170 1.09 -13.48 -7.54
C ALA A 170 1.94 -12.40 -6.84
N ILE A 171 1.84 -11.15 -7.29
CA ILE A 171 2.72 -10.05 -6.88
C ILE A 171 2.01 -9.07 -5.93
N HIS A 172 0.79 -8.64 -6.28
CA HIS A 172 0.11 -7.55 -5.59
C HIS A 172 -0.24 -7.85 -4.12
N PRO A 173 -0.97 -8.94 -3.78
CA PRO A 173 -1.36 -9.23 -2.41
C PRO A 173 -0.19 -9.38 -1.43
N PRO A 174 0.92 -10.07 -1.76
CA PRO A 174 2.10 -10.09 -0.88
C PRO A 174 2.66 -8.69 -0.60
N LEU A 175 2.82 -7.84 -1.63
CA LEU A 175 3.29 -6.46 -1.43
C LEU A 175 2.33 -5.66 -0.53
N LEU A 176 1.02 -5.74 -0.82
CA LEU A 176 0.00 -5.04 -0.07
C LEU A 176 -0.04 -5.47 1.40
N TYR A 177 0.00 -6.78 1.66
CA TYR A 177 -0.03 -7.31 3.02
C TYR A 177 1.27 -7.02 3.80
N ILE A 178 2.45 -7.04 3.15
CA ILE A 178 3.68 -6.58 3.82
C ILE A 178 3.55 -5.11 4.24
N GLY A 179 2.90 -4.28 3.42
CA GLY A 179 2.59 -2.90 3.78
C GLY A 179 1.59 -2.78 4.93
N TYR A 180 0.40 -3.37 4.80
CA TYR A 180 -0.68 -3.31 5.81
C TYR A 180 -0.23 -3.88 7.16
N VAL A 181 0.20 -5.14 7.13
CA VAL A 181 0.56 -5.88 8.34
C VAL A 181 1.88 -5.37 8.91
N GLY A 182 2.78 -4.84 8.08
CA GLY A 182 4.02 -4.22 8.55
C GLY A 182 3.79 -3.07 9.54
N PHE A 183 2.69 -2.32 9.42
CA PHE A 183 2.31 -1.29 10.39
C PHE A 183 1.95 -1.85 11.78
N SER A 184 1.70 -3.16 11.92
CA SER A 184 1.49 -3.81 13.23
C SER A 184 2.68 -3.61 14.18
N ILE A 185 3.91 -3.55 13.65
CA ILE A 185 5.11 -3.26 14.46
C ILE A 185 5.01 -1.88 15.10
N VAL A 186 4.60 -0.89 14.31
CA VAL A 186 4.49 0.51 14.74
C VAL A 186 3.34 0.67 15.73
N PHE A 187 2.22 0.01 15.48
CA PHE A 187 1.09 -0.09 16.41
C PHE A 187 1.50 -0.73 17.75
N SER A 188 2.17 -1.87 17.70
CA SER A 188 2.61 -2.62 18.89
C SER A 188 3.64 -1.82 19.71
N LEU A 189 4.57 -1.12 19.05
CA LEU A 189 5.49 -0.20 19.72
C LEU A 189 4.75 0.98 20.36
N ALA A 190 3.76 1.57 19.69
CA ALA A 190 2.98 2.68 20.23
C ALA A 190 2.15 2.26 21.45
N ALA A 191 1.43 1.14 21.34
CA ALA A 191 0.68 0.56 22.45
C ALA A 191 1.62 0.20 23.61
N GLY A 192 2.73 -0.48 23.35
CA GLY A 192 3.74 -0.81 24.36
C GLY A 192 4.31 0.43 25.07
N ALA A 193 4.58 1.51 24.33
CA ALA A 193 5.05 2.78 24.89
C ALA A 193 4.01 3.44 25.81
N LEU A 194 2.73 3.38 25.46
CA LEU A 194 1.61 3.86 26.28
C LEU A 194 1.39 3.01 27.54
N ILE A 195 1.50 1.69 27.43
CA ILE A 195 1.41 0.76 28.56
C ILE A 195 2.59 0.99 29.54
N GLY A 196 3.80 1.18 29.00
CA GLY A 196 5.03 1.40 29.76
C GLY A 196 5.24 2.84 30.25
N GLY A 197 4.46 3.80 29.76
CA GLY A 197 4.53 5.21 30.15
C GLY A 197 5.78 5.97 29.67
N ARG A 198 6.45 5.49 28.62
CA ARG A 198 7.68 6.12 28.07
C ARG A 198 7.55 6.41 26.59
N THR A 199 7.32 7.68 26.24
CA THR A 199 7.05 8.19 24.89
C THR A 199 7.97 9.36 24.53
N ASP A 200 9.27 9.17 24.71
CA ASP A 200 10.30 10.18 24.44
C ASP A 200 10.72 10.23 22.95
N ALA A 201 11.54 11.20 22.54
CA ALA A 201 12.08 11.26 21.18
C ALA A 201 12.81 9.97 20.72
N ALA A 202 13.24 9.09 21.64
CA ALA A 202 13.81 7.80 21.27
C ALA A 202 12.77 6.86 20.65
N PHE A 203 11.51 6.92 21.10
CA PHE A 203 10.39 6.22 20.47
C PHE A 203 10.27 6.52 18.97
N ALA A 204 10.33 7.80 18.58
CA ALA A 204 10.25 8.22 17.18
C ALA A 204 11.36 7.57 16.32
N ARG A 205 12.59 7.47 16.86
CA ARG A 205 13.71 6.81 16.17
C ARG A 205 13.47 5.32 15.95
N PHE A 206 12.74 4.66 16.83
CA PHE A 206 12.43 3.24 16.72
C PHE A 206 11.35 2.96 15.68
N ILE A 207 10.30 3.78 15.60
CA ILE A 207 9.17 3.52 14.69
C ILE A 207 9.43 3.95 13.24
N ARG A 208 10.25 4.97 12.99
CA ARG A 208 10.50 5.51 11.63
C ARG A 208 10.96 4.47 10.61
N PRO A 209 11.98 3.61 10.87
CA PRO A 209 12.40 2.61 9.90
C PRO A 209 11.27 1.62 9.56
N TRP A 210 10.50 1.18 10.55
CA TRP A 210 9.38 0.25 10.34
C TRP A 210 8.23 0.91 9.57
N THR A 211 7.91 2.16 9.91
CA THR A 211 6.91 2.97 9.19
C THR A 211 7.28 3.12 7.72
N LEU A 212 8.57 3.40 7.45
CA LEU A 212 9.06 3.63 6.10
C LEU A 212 9.10 2.33 5.28
N ALA A 213 9.50 1.21 5.89
CA ALA A 213 9.44 -0.10 5.24
C ALA A 213 8.01 -0.47 4.85
N ALA A 214 7.06 -0.37 5.80
CA ALA A 214 5.65 -0.63 5.54
C ALA A 214 5.08 0.31 4.45
N TRP A 215 5.42 1.59 4.50
CA TRP A 215 4.98 2.58 3.50
C TRP A 215 5.51 2.29 2.08
N ILE A 216 6.75 1.81 1.94
CA ILE A 216 7.31 1.42 0.63
C ILE A 216 6.51 0.25 0.04
N PHE A 217 6.32 -0.83 0.81
CA PHE A 217 5.58 -1.99 0.34
C PHE A 217 4.12 -1.66 0.07
N LEU A 218 3.49 -0.80 0.87
CA LEU A 218 2.14 -0.32 0.62
C LEU A 218 2.05 0.51 -0.68
N THR A 219 3.02 1.40 -0.92
CA THR A 219 3.09 2.19 -2.16
C THR A 219 3.22 1.29 -3.39
N LEU A 220 4.11 0.28 -3.33
CA LEU A 220 4.28 -0.71 -4.40
C LEU A 220 3.05 -1.60 -4.56
N GLY A 221 2.42 -2.00 -3.46
CA GLY A 221 1.19 -2.79 -3.45
C GLY A 221 0.05 -2.05 -4.16
N ILE A 222 -0.22 -0.80 -3.78
CA ILE A 222 -1.24 0.05 -4.42
C ILE A 222 -0.94 0.25 -5.91
N ALA A 223 0.33 0.54 -6.26
CA ALA A 223 0.73 0.72 -7.65
C ALA A 223 0.56 -0.55 -8.49
N MET A 224 0.97 -1.71 -7.97
CA MET A 224 0.80 -2.98 -8.68
C MET A 224 -0.69 -3.35 -8.79
N GLY A 225 -1.50 -3.07 -7.76
CA GLY A 225 -2.93 -3.30 -7.77
C GLY A 225 -3.66 -2.44 -8.80
N SER A 226 -3.34 -1.14 -8.88
CA SER A 226 -3.92 -0.25 -9.89
C SER A 226 -3.49 -0.61 -11.31
N TYR A 227 -2.26 -1.07 -11.52
CA TYR A 227 -1.81 -1.59 -12.81
C TYR A 227 -2.55 -2.87 -13.20
N TRP A 228 -2.74 -3.78 -12.24
CA TRP A 228 -3.49 -5.02 -12.47
C TRP A 228 -4.96 -4.74 -12.82
N ALA A 229 -5.63 -3.90 -12.03
CA ALA A 229 -7.00 -3.46 -12.31
C ALA A 229 -7.13 -2.80 -13.69
N TYR A 230 -6.13 -2.02 -14.10
CA TYR A 230 -6.08 -1.34 -15.39
C TYR A 230 -6.24 -2.29 -16.59
N TYR A 231 -5.63 -3.48 -16.55
CA TYR A 231 -5.68 -4.43 -17.68
C TYR A 231 -6.63 -5.60 -17.53
N THR A 232 -7.03 -5.95 -16.30
CA THR A 232 -7.86 -7.13 -16.07
C THR A 232 -9.36 -6.81 -16.13
N LEU A 233 -9.79 -5.60 -15.76
CA LEU A 233 -11.22 -5.28 -15.63
C LEU A 233 -11.90 -4.85 -16.95
N GLY A 234 -11.17 -4.75 -18.06
CA GLY A 234 -11.76 -4.52 -19.38
C GLY A 234 -12.21 -3.07 -19.68
N TRP A 235 -12.36 -2.21 -18.68
CA TRP A 235 -12.84 -0.82 -18.84
C TRP A 235 -11.72 0.23 -18.98
N GLY A 236 -10.45 -0.17 -18.96
CA GLY A 236 -9.31 0.70 -19.27
C GLY A 236 -9.04 1.81 -18.26
N GLY A 237 -9.42 1.64 -16.98
CA GLY A 237 -9.06 2.55 -15.90
C GLY A 237 -8.42 1.84 -14.71
N PHE A 238 -7.67 2.61 -13.92
CA PHE A 238 -6.73 2.11 -12.90
C PHE A 238 -7.19 2.38 -11.46
N TRP A 239 -8.27 3.15 -11.28
CA TRP A 239 -8.83 3.51 -9.99
C TRP A 239 -10.31 3.88 -10.16
N PHE A 240 -11.20 3.26 -9.39
CA PHE A 240 -12.64 3.45 -9.44
C PHE A 240 -13.23 4.12 -8.18
N TRP A 241 -12.40 4.39 -7.16
CA TRP A 241 -12.85 4.81 -5.82
C TRP A 241 -13.73 3.75 -5.15
N ASP A 242 -13.47 2.48 -5.44
CA ASP A 242 -14.22 1.39 -4.83
C ASP A 242 -13.79 1.18 -3.36
N PRO A 243 -14.63 0.57 -2.50
CA PRO A 243 -14.29 0.37 -1.09
C PRO A 243 -12.98 -0.37 -0.83
N VAL A 244 -12.58 -1.30 -1.71
CA VAL A 244 -11.34 -2.09 -1.56
C VAL A 244 -10.11 -1.27 -1.93
N GLU A 245 -10.17 -0.52 -3.03
CA GLU A 245 -9.16 0.50 -3.35
C GLU A 245 -9.03 1.53 -2.22
N ASN A 246 -10.15 2.09 -1.75
CA ASN A 246 -10.16 3.09 -0.67
C ASN A 246 -9.56 2.54 0.63
N ALA A 247 -9.86 1.28 0.97
CA ALA A 247 -9.29 0.60 2.13
C ALA A 247 -7.74 0.55 2.09
N SER A 248 -7.13 0.54 0.90
CA SER A 248 -5.68 0.63 0.73
C SER A 248 -5.11 2.03 0.84
N LEU A 249 -5.87 3.02 0.37
CA LEU A 249 -5.45 4.43 0.39
C LEU A 249 -5.47 5.02 1.81
N LEU A 250 -6.44 4.62 2.64
CA LEU A 250 -6.59 5.09 4.03
C LEU A 250 -5.31 4.93 4.89
N PRO A 251 -4.75 3.72 5.07
CA PRO A 251 -3.51 3.55 5.81
C PRO A 251 -2.31 4.20 5.11
N TRP A 252 -2.33 4.37 3.78
CA TRP A 252 -1.25 5.07 3.07
C TRP A 252 -1.23 6.56 3.42
N LEU A 253 -2.39 7.22 3.48
CA LEU A 253 -2.51 8.63 3.88
C LEU A 253 -2.12 8.83 5.35
N ALA A 254 -2.64 8.01 6.26
CA ALA A 254 -2.30 8.06 7.68
C ALA A 254 -0.82 7.74 7.92
N GLY A 255 -0.27 6.74 7.23
CA GLY A 255 1.14 6.36 7.29
C GLY A 255 2.07 7.44 6.73
N THR A 256 1.65 8.15 5.68
CA THR A 256 2.39 9.30 5.15
C THR A 256 2.41 10.44 6.17
N ALA A 257 1.29 10.74 6.83
CA ALA A 257 1.25 11.73 7.92
C ALA A 257 2.13 11.28 9.11
N LEU A 258 2.13 9.99 9.43
CA LEU A 258 2.96 9.40 10.48
C LEU A 258 4.46 9.56 10.21
N LEU A 259 4.92 9.32 8.98
CA LEU A 259 6.33 9.52 8.58
C LEU A 259 6.80 10.95 8.84
N HIS A 260 5.96 11.92 8.51
CA HIS A 260 6.23 13.34 8.69
C HIS A 260 6.16 13.75 10.17
N SER A 261 5.13 13.28 10.90
CA SER A 261 4.97 13.51 12.34
C SER A 261 6.16 12.97 13.14
N ALA A 262 6.56 11.73 12.85
CA ALA A 262 7.69 11.08 13.51
C ALA A 262 9.03 11.79 13.24
N ALA A 263 9.20 12.42 12.06
CA ALA A 263 10.38 13.22 11.77
C ALA A 263 10.45 14.51 12.63
N VAL A 264 9.30 15.12 12.94
CA VAL A 264 9.23 16.25 13.88
C VAL A 264 9.52 15.78 15.29
N MET A 265 8.88 14.69 15.73
CA MET A 265 9.08 14.14 17.08
C MET A 265 10.53 13.74 17.33
N GLU A 266 11.19 13.09 16.38
CA GLU A 266 12.60 12.72 16.52
C GLU A 266 13.53 13.94 16.67
N LYS A 267 13.32 14.99 15.87
CA LYS A 267 14.22 16.13 15.82
C LYS A 267 13.95 17.16 16.91
N ARG A 268 12.70 17.28 17.34
CA ARG A 268 12.19 18.42 18.12
C ARG A 268 11.47 18.03 19.39
N ASP A 269 11.26 16.74 19.62
CA ASP A 269 10.47 16.20 20.73
C ASP A 269 9.05 16.82 20.80
N SER A 270 8.50 17.24 19.65
CA SER A 270 7.17 17.86 19.51
C SER A 270 6.22 16.93 18.74
N LEU A 271 4.91 17.22 18.77
CA LEU A 271 3.85 16.42 18.15
C LEU A 271 3.72 14.97 18.66
N LYS A 272 4.14 14.68 19.89
CA LYS A 272 4.07 13.33 20.49
C LYS A 272 2.66 12.71 20.40
N ILE A 273 1.65 13.46 20.82
CA ILE A 273 0.24 13.05 20.78
C ILE A 273 -0.17 12.66 19.36
N TRP A 274 0.16 13.52 18.38
CA TRP A 274 -0.11 13.27 16.97
C TRP A 274 0.62 12.05 16.42
N THR A 275 1.91 11.89 16.74
CA THR A 275 2.70 10.75 16.25
C THR A 275 2.15 9.42 16.79
N ILE A 276 1.79 9.38 18.08
CA ILE A 276 1.22 8.17 18.69
C ILE A 276 -0.18 7.88 18.14
N PHE A 277 -1.03 8.90 18.03
CA PHE A 277 -2.36 8.76 17.45
C PHE A 277 -2.29 8.21 16.01
N LEU A 278 -1.40 8.77 15.17
CA LEU A 278 -1.20 8.31 13.80
C LEU A 278 -0.61 6.89 13.73
N ALA A 279 0.25 6.51 14.67
CA ALA A 279 0.77 5.14 14.78
C ALA A 279 -0.32 4.11 15.06
N ILE A 280 -1.27 4.45 15.94
CA ILE A 280 -2.45 3.63 16.23
C ILE A 280 -3.37 3.60 15.01
N LEU A 281 -3.75 4.79 14.52
CA LEU A 281 -4.71 4.97 13.44
C LEU A 281 -4.29 4.25 12.16
N THR A 282 -3.01 4.30 11.78
CA THR A 282 -2.52 3.72 10.52
C THR A 282 -2.80 2.21 10.45
N PHE A 283 -2.44 1.45 11.50
CA PHE A 283 -2.73 0.02 11.53
C PHE A 283 -4.22 -0.27 11.76
N SER A 284 -4.92 0.54 12.55
CA SER A 284 -6.37 0.44 12.71
C SER A 284 -7.11 0.55 11.38
N LEU A 285 -6.67 1.43 10.47
CA LEU A 285 -7.23 1.55 9.12
C LEU A 285 -6.91 0.33 8.24
N SER A 286 -5.74 -0.31 8.42
CA SER A 286 -5.46 -1.59 7.77
C SER A 286 -6.37 -2.72 8.27
N LEU A 287 -6.63 -2.81 9.58
CA LEU A 287 -7.60 -3.76 10.15
C LEU A 287 -9.02 -3.50 9.64
N LEU A 288 -9.42 -2.24 9.56
CA LEU A 288 -10.69 -1.86 8.94
C LEU A 288 -10.76 -2.32 7.49
N GLY A 289 -9.69 -2.16 6.71
CA GLY A 289 -9.62 -2.68 5.35
C GLY A 289 -9.92 -4.18 5.28
N THR A 290 -9.35 -4.98 6.19
CA THR A 290 -9.66 -6.42 6.30
C THR A 290 -11.15 -6.67 6.55
N PHE A 291 -11.78 -5.89 7.44
CA PHE A 291 -13.22 -5.97 7.66
C PHE A 291 -14.02 -5.61 6.41
N LEU A 292 -13.73 -4.50 5.74
CA LEU A 292 -14.49 -4.05 4.57
C LEU A 292 -14.42 -5.04 3.40
N VAL A 293 -13.26 -5.66 3.19
CA VAL A 293 -13.05 -6.59 2.06
C VAL A 293 -13.69 -7.97 2.32
N ARG A 294 -13.84 -8.39 3.58
CA ARG A 294 -14.16 -9.79 3.93
C ARG A 294 -15.49 -9.99 4.65
N SER A 295 -16.08 -8.93 5.18
CA SER A 295 -17.36 -9.01 5.90
C SER A 295 -18.57 -9.16 4.98
N GLY A 296 -18.43 -8.86 3.68
CA GLY A 296 -19.54 -8.81 2.73
C GLY A 296 -20.50 -7.64 2.94
N VAL A 297 -20.13 -6.69 3.81
CA VAL A 297 -20.98 -5.57 4.21
C VAL A 297 -21.06 -4.47 3.14
N LEU A 298 -20.06 -4.37 2.26
CA LEU A 298 -20.07 -3.47 1.10
C LEU A 298 -19.99 -4.27 -0.19
N THR A 299 -20.69 -3.80 -1.22
CA THR A 299 -20.52 -4.30 -2.58
C THR A 299 -19.22 -3.76 -3.17
N SER A 300 -18.36 -4.65 -3.68
CA SER A 300 -17.14 -4.28 -4.39
C SER A 300 -16.86 -5.28 -5.51
N VAL A 301 -16.33 -4.77 -6.62
CA VAL A 301 -15.83 -5.58 -7.74
C VAL A 301 -14.58 -6.39 -7.37
N HIS A 302 -13.93 -6.04 -6.26
CA HIS A 302 -12.73 -6.69 -5.74
C HIS A 302 -13.01 -7.64 -4.56
N ALA A 303 -14.28 -7.82 -4.18
CA ALA A 303 -14.67 -8.73 -3.10
C ALA A 303 -15.00 -10.14 -3.66
N PHE A 304 -14.18 -11.12 -3.31
CA PHE A 304 -14.31 -12.51 -3.82
C PHE A 304 -14.71 -13.53 -2.74
N ALA A 305 -14.87 -13.10 -1.48
CA ALA A 305 -15.32 -13.96 -0.39
C ALA A 305 -16.08 -13.14 0.66
N SER A 306 -17.28 -13.60 1.04
CA SER A 306 -18.14 -12.96 2.03
C SER A 306 -18.84 -14.02 2.88
N ASP A 307 -18.69 -13.93 4.20
CA ASP A 307 -19.37 -14.78 5.18
C ASP A 307 -19.71 -13.94 6.43
N PRO A 308 -21.00 -13.81 6.80
CA PRO A 308 -21.43 -13.03 7.97
C PRO A 308 -20.79 -13.47 9.29
N GLN A 309 -20.52 -14.77 9.50
CA GLN A 309 -19.90 -15.26 10.72
C GLN A 309 -18.44 -14.77 10.84
N ARG A 310 -17.72 -14.78 9.72
CA ARG A 310 -16.35 -14.26 9.64
C ARG A 310 -16.32 -12.75 9.84
N GLY A 311 -17.29 -12.05 9.26
CA GLY A 311 -17.47 -10.61 9.45
C GLY A 311 -17.63 -10.21 10.92
N LEU A 312 -18.44 -10.95 11.69
CA LEU A 312 -18.64 -10.70 13.11
C LEU A 312 -17.37 -10.95 13.95
N PHE A 313 -16.61 -12.00 13.64
CA PHE A 313 -15.34 -12.26 14.32
C PHE A 313 -14.34 -11.13 14.07
N ILE A 314 -14.18 -10.71 12.81
CA ILE A 314 -13.31 -9.60 12.43
C ILE A 314 -13.78 -8.30 13.13
N LEU A 315 -15.09 -8.04 13.20
CA LEU A 315 -15.62 -6.89 13.94
C LEU A 315 -15.20 -6.93 15.42
N GLY A 316 -15.22 -8.10 16.06
CA GLY A 316 -14.69 -8.28 17.42
C GLY A 316 -13.20 -7.93 17.54
N ILE A 317 -12.38 -8.32 16.57
CA ILE A 317 -10.97 -7.92 16.46
C ILE A 317 -10.86 -6.39 16.36
N LEU A 318 -11.67 -5.75 15.51
CA LEU A 318 -11.66 -4.28 15.35
C LEU A 318 -12.02 -3.58 16.67
N VAL A 319 -13.10 -4.00 17.33
CA VAL A 319 -13.53 -3.41 18.61
C VAL A 319 -12.43 -3.54 19.66
N LEU A 320 -11.80 -4.73 19.76
CA LEU A 320 -10.74 -4.97 20.73
C LEU A 320 -9.50 -4.12 20.47
N PHE A 321 -8.96 -4.12 19.24
CA PHE A 321 -7.68 -3.45 18.96
C PHE A 321 -7.83 -1.96 18.69
N ILE A 322 -8.83 -1.55 17.90
CA ILE A 322 -9.07 -0.13 17.64
C ILE A 322 -9.62 0.53 18.89
N GLY A 323 -10.70 -0.01 19.45
CA GLY A 323 -11.32 0.51 20.67
C GLY A 323 -10.35 0.48 21.85
N GLY A 324 -9.67 -0.65 22.07
CA GLY A 324 -8.69 -0.80 23.16
C GLY A 324 -7.49 0.14 23.03
N ALA A 325 -6.91 0.29 21.83
CA ALA A 325 -5.77 1.19 21.63
C ALA A 325 -6.17 2.67 21.75
N LEU A 326 -7.33 3.07 21.21
CA LEU A 326 -7.84 4.44 21.35
C LEU A 326 -8.23 4.75 22.80
N PHE A 327 -8.81 3.80 23.51
CA PHE A 327 -9.11 3.94 24.94
C PHE A 327 -7.82 4.10 25.77
N LEU A 328 -6.81 3.25 25.52
CA LEU A 328 -5.50 3.38 26.15
C LEU A 328 -4.84 4.73 25.84
N PHE A 329 -4.92 5.16 24.58
CA PHE A 329 -4.43 6.47 24.15
C PHE A 329 -5.14 7.60 24.89
N MET A 330 -6.47 7.57 25.00
CA MET A 330 -7.27 8.57 25.72
C MET A 330 -6.85 8.66 27.20
N LEU A 331 -6.66 7.52 27.88
CA LEU A 331 -6.23 7.48 29.28
C LEU A 331 -4.83 8.06 29.49
N ARG A 332 -3.93 7.90 28.51
CA ARG A 332 -2.53 8.32 28.59
C ARG A 332 -2.28 9.69 27.95
N ALA A 333 -3.20 10.22 27.15
CA ALA A 333 -3.03 11.49 26.45
C ALA A 333 -2.65 12.66 27.39
N PRO A 334 -3.22 12.81 28.61
CA PRO A 334 -2.84 13.88 29.53
C PRO A 334 -1.40 13.80 30.04
N THR A 335 -0.79 12.61 30.06
CA THR A 335 0.61 12.43 30.50
C THR A 335 1.61 12.66 29.37
N LEU A 336 1.15 12.81 28.13
CA LEU A 336 1.99 13.15 26.99
C LEU A 336 2.22 14.67 26.99
N THR A 337 3.37 15.09 27.52
CA THR A 337 3.74 16.51 27.54
C THR A 337 3.79 17.10 26.13
N SER A 338 3.19 18.29 25.96
CA SER A 338 3.35 19.08 24.75
C SER A 338 4.81 19.45 24.59
N GLY A 339 5.42 19.06 23.48
CA GLY A 339 6.85 19.26 23.23
C GLY A 339 7.25 20.71 22.95
N GLY A 340 8.46 20.88 22.40
CA GLY A 340 9.07 22.20 22.21
C GLY A 340 8.25 23.17 21.35
N LEU A 341 8.25 24.44 21.77
CA LEU A 341 7.62 25.57 21.07
C LEU A 341 8.29 25.85 19.71
N PHE A 342 7.48 26.19 18.70
CA PHE A 342 7.92 26.62 17.37
C PHE A 342 7.01 27.72 16.83
N ALA A 343 7.55 28.60 15.99
CA ALA A 343 6.77 29.63 15.32
C ALA A 343 5.88 29.01 14.22
N PRO A 344 4.67 29.53 13.95
CA PRO A 344 3.80 29.02 12.89
C PRO A 344 4.49 28.97 11.52
N ILE A 345 5.29 29.99 11.20
CA ILE A 345 6.17 29.99 10.03
C ILE A 345 7.47 29.27 10.41
N SER A 346 7.49 27.96 10.23
CA SER A 346 8.66 27.09 10.43
C SER A 346 8.46 25.77 9.70
N ARG A 347 9.50 24.94 9.63
CA ARG A 347 9.38 23.57 9.10
C ARG A 347 8.37 22.75 9.90
N GLU A 348 8.36 22.90 11.23
CA GLU A 348 7.37 22.25 12.10
C GLU A 348 5.94 22.69 11.75
N GLY A 349 5.70 23.99 11.61
CA GLY A 349 4.37 24.51 11.29
C GLY A 349 3.83 24.02 9.95
N PHE A 350 4.67 23.99 8.91
CA PHE A 350 4.28 23.44 7.60
C PHE A 350 4.05 21.92 7.65
N LEU A 351 4.81 21.18 8.47
CA LEU A 351 4.56 19.75 8.70
C LEU A 351 3.26 19.50 9.48
N VAL A 352 2.85 20.41 10.37
CA VAL A 352 1.53 20.37 11.01
C VAL A 352 0.42 20.59 9.98
N VAL A 353 0.54 21.61 9.12
CA VAL A 353 -0.43 21.85 8.04
C VAL A 353 -0.52 20.65 7.10
N ASN A 354 0.62 20.08 6.70
CA ASN A 354 0.68 18.86 5.90
C ASN A 354 -0.07 17.70 6.57
N ASN A 355 0.20 17.44 7.84
CA ASN A 355 -0.45 16.35 8.57
C ASN A 355 -1.95 16.59 8.74
N LEU A 356 -2.37 17.82 9.02
CA LEU A 356 -3.78 18.20 9.08
C LEU A 356 -4.47 17.90 7.75
N LEU A 357 -3.90 18.34 6.62
CA LEU A 357 -4.47 18.10 5.29
C LEU A 357 -4.48 16.61 4.92
N LEU A 358 -3.40 15.87 5.16
CA LEU A 358 -3.36 14.41 4.93
C LEU A 358 -4.42 13.66 5.75
N THR A 359 -4.60 14.04 7.01
CA THR A 359 -5.59 13.41 7.89
C THR A 359 -7.01 13.83 7.54
N ALA A 360 -7.24 15.06 7.08
CA ALA A 360 -8.51 15.50 6.53
C ALA A 360 -8.85 14.76 5.23
N SER A 361 -7.89 14.59 4.31
CA SER A 361 -8.05 13.76 3.11
C SER A 361 -8.38 12.31 3.47
N CYS A 362 -7.68 11.75 4.48
CA CYS A 362 -7.98 10.41 4.99
C CYS A 362 -9.40 10.33 5.56
N ALA A 363 -9.83 11.32 6.34
CA ALA A 363 -11.17 11.38 6.91
C ALA A 363 -12.25 11.51 5.82
N ALA A 364 -12.02 12.30 4.77
CA ALA A 364 -12.94 12.42 3.64
C ALA A 364 -13.15 11.08 2.92
N VAL A 365 -12.06 10.35 2.64
CA VAL A 365 -12.14 9.01 2.04
C VAL A 365 -12.82 8.02 2.98
N PHE A 366 -12.51 8.08 4.29
CA PHE A 366 -13.10 7.21 5.31
C PHE A 366 -14.61 7.42 5.40
N ILE A 367 -15.06 8.68 5.49
CA ILE A 367 -16.46 9.05 5.54
C ILE A 367 -17.16 8.59 4.26
N GLY A 368 -16.63 8.91 3.08
CA GLY A 368 -17.24 8.48 1.81
C GLY A 368 -17.39 6.97 1.69
N THR A 369 -16.41 6.21 2.20
CA THR A 369 -16.41 4.74 2.15
C THR A 369 -17.40 4.12 3.15
N LEU A 370 -17.50 4.66 4.37
CA LEU A 370 -18.37 4.10 5.41
C LEU A 370 -19.77 4.70 5.45
N TYR A 371 -20.02 5.82 4.77
CA TYR A 371 -21.31 6.49 4.77
C TYR A 371 -22.47 5.61 4.28
N PRO A 372 -22.33 4.83 3.18
CA PRO A 372 -23.36 3.85 2.79
C PRO A 372 -23.72 2.88 3.90
N LEU A 373 -22.72 2.33 4.60
CA LEU A 373 -22.91 1.39 5.70
C LEU A 373 -23.61 2.05 6.90
N ALA A 374 -23.19 3.26 7.26
CA ALA A 374 -23.81 3.99 8.35
C ALA A 374 -25.29 4.32 8.06
N LEU A 375 -25.61 4.69 6.81
CA LEU A 375 -26.97 5.00 6.39
C LEU A 375 -27.85 3.73 6.37
N GLU A 376 -27.34 2.62 5.82
CA GLU A 376 -28.03 1.33 5.83
C GLU A 376 -28.32 0.86 7.27
N ALA A 377 -27.36 0.99 8.19
CA ALA A 377 -27.57 0.63 9.58
C ALA A 377 -28.58 1.53 10.32
N TRP A 378 -28.70 2.80 9.91
CA TRP A 378 -29.60 3.77 10.54
C TRP A 378 -31.05 3.68 10.06
N ASN A 379 -31.27 3.56 8.74
CA ASN A 379 -32.61 3.58 8.15
C ASN A 379 -32.85 2.57 7.03
N GLY A 380 -31.92 1.64 6.78
CA GLY A 380 -32.03 0.61 5.74
C GLY A 380 -31.78 1.10 4.30
N SER A 381 -31.44 2.38 4.10
CA SER A 381 -31.25 2.92 2.75
C SER A 381 -29.91 2.47 2.15
N LYS A 382 -29.97 1.82 0.99
CA LYS A 382 -28.79 1.40 0.22
C LYS A 382 -28.42 2.45 -0.81
N ILE A 383 -27.29 3.10 -0.61
CA ILE A 383 -26.72 4.07 -1.56
C ILE A 383 -25.33 3.61 -2.00
N THR A 384 -24.85 4.16 -3.10
CA THR A 384 -23.46 4.03 -3.53
C THR A 384 -22.81 5.40 -3.60
N VAL A 385 -21.60 5.50 -3.09
CA VAL A 385 -20.78 6.72 -3.14
C VAL A 385 -19.65 6.44 -4.14
N GLY A 386 -19.70 7.11 -5.29
CA GLY A 386 -18.72 6.93 -6.37
C GLY A 386 -17.75 8.11 -6.54
N ALA A 387 -16.97 8.06 -7.61
CA ALA A 387 -15.94 9.04 -7.96
C ALA A 387 -16.33 10.53 -7.81
N PRO A 388 -17.56 10.99 -8.13
CA PRO A 388 -17.91 12.41 -7.98
C PRO A 388 -17.71 12.94 -6.54
N PHE A 389 -18.12 12.19 -5.52
CA PHE A 389 -17.93 12.60 -4.12
C PHE A 389 -16.46 12.71 -3.76
N PHE A 390 -15.66 11.70 -4.10
CA PHE A 390 -14.25 11.66 -3.76
C PHE A 390 -13.46 12.74 -4.52
N ASN A 391 -13.74 12.95 -5.81
CA ASN A 391 -13.07 13.99 -6.58
C ASN A 391 -13.35 15.39 -6.04
N LEU A 392 -14.59 15.67 -5.59
CA LEU A 392 -14.98 16.95 -5.01
C LEU A 392 -14.48 17.18 -3.58
N THR A 393 -14.15 16.12 -2.84
CA THR A 393 -13.70 16.22 -1.44
C THR A 393 -12.19 16.02 -1.31
N PHE A 394 -11.66 14.92 -1.82
CA PHE A 394 -10.23 14.58 -1.75
C PHE A 394 -9.36 15.55 -2.55
N GLY A 395 -9.75 15.86 -3.80
CA GLY A 395 -8.97 16.71 -4.71
C GLY A 395 -8.62 18.08 -4.10
N PRO A 396 -9.62 18.88 -3.65
CA PRO A 396 -9.39 20.18 -3.02
C PRO A 396 -8.58 20.12 -1.72
N LEU A 397 -8.71 19.04 -0.93
CA LEU A 397 -7.94 18.86 0.30
C LEU A 397 -6.48 18.50 0.02
N PHE A 398 -6.24 17.71 -1.04
CA PHE A 398 -4.90 17.23 -1.38
C PHE A 398 -4.09 18.24 -2.21
N ALA A 399 -4.76 19.06 -3.03
CA ALA A 399 -4.09 20.03 -3.90
C ALA A 399 -3.16 21.03 -3.17
N PRO A 400 -3.54 21.61 -2.01
CA PRO A 400 -2.64 22.48 -1.25
C PRO A 400 -1.37 21.77 -0.77
N ILE A 401 -1.43 20.46 -0.48
CA ILE A 401 -0.25 19.68 -0.08
C ILE A 401 0.81 19.71 -1.19
N LEU A 402 0.38 19.52 -2.44
CA LEU A 402 1.25 19.50 -3.62
C LEU A 402 2.00 20.84 -3.82
N ILE A 403 1.37 21.95 -3.43
CA ILE A 403 1.93 23.30 -3.56
C ILE A 403 2.82 23.66 -2.37
N LEU A 404 2.38 23.33 -1.15
CA LEU A 404 3.02 23.75 0.10
C LEU A 404 4.20 22.84 0.50
N ALA A 405 4.24 21.59 0.05
CA ALA A 405 5.30 20.65 0.47
C ALA A 405 6.72 21.18 0.20
N PRO A 406 7.06 21.73 -0.99
CA PRO A 406 8.40 22.26 -1.24
C PRO A 406 8.73 23.50 -0.40
N LEU A 407 7.74 24.35 -0.09
CA LEU A 407 7.93 25.49 0.81
C LEU A 407 8.33 24.99 2.20
N GLY A 408 7.60 24.01 2.75
CA GLY A 408 7.90 23.41 4.04
C GLY A 408 9.31 22.81 4.12
N GLN A 409 9.77 22.16 3.04
CA GLN A 409 11.12 21.58 2.96
C GLN A 409 12.24 22.62 3.04
N LEU A 410 12.02 23.84 2.55
CA LEU A 410 13.03 24.91 2.58
C LEU A 410 13.06 25.71 3.88
N LEU A 411 11.96 25.71 4.65
CA LEU A 411 11.91 26.41 5.93
C LEU A 411 12.87 25.78 6.94
N ALA A 412 13.42 26.61 7.82
CA ALA A 412 14.24 26.16 8.95
C ALA A 412 13.37 25.68 10.13
N TRP A 413 13.97 24.87 10.99
CA TRP A 413 13.35 24.44 12.26
C TRP A 413 13.23 25.63 13.23
N LYS A 414 12.28 25.59 14.19
CA LYS A 414 11.89 26.67 15.12
C LYS A 414 11.27 27.90 14.47
N ARG A 415 11.96 28.50 13.50
CA ARG A 415 11.56 29.76 12.86
C ARG A 415 12.12 29.78 11.45
N GLY A 416 11.23 29.89 10.48
CA GLY A 416 11.56 30.00 9.07
C GLY A 416 11.40 31.42 8.55
N ASP A 417 11.99 31.66 7.37
CA ASP A 417 11.78 32.86 6.56
C ASP A 417 10.99 32.45 5.32
N LEU A 418 9.68 32.76 5.32
CA LEU A 418 8.79 32.40 4.23
C LEU A 418 9.13 33.17 2.95
N PHE A 419 9.56 34.42 3.06
CA PHE A 419 9.89 35.24 1.91
C PHE A 419 11.14 34.70 1.21
N ALA A 420 12.19 34.38 1.98
CA ALA A 420 13.39 33.75 1.41
C ALA A 420 13.11 32.37 0.79
N ALA A 421 12.23 31.57 1.40
CA ALA A 421 11.82 30.29 0.82
C ALA A 421 11.04 30.47 -0.50
N ALA A 422 10.09 31.41 -0.54
CA ALA A 422 9.32 31.74 -1.73
C ALA A 422 10.20 32.29 -2.86
N GLN A 423 11.16 33.17 -2.55
CA GLN A 423 12.12 33.68 -3.54
C GLN A 423 12.95 32.57 -4.18
N ARG A 424 13.37 31.57 -3.41
CA ARG A 424 14.13 30.41 -3.93
C ARG A 424 13.28 29.51 -4.82
N LEU A 425 11.98 29.41 -4.55
CA LEU A 425 11.05 28.63 -5.35
C LEU A 425 10.44 29.41 -6.51
N PHE A 426 10.61 30.74 -6.58
CA PHE A 426 10.00 31.58 -7.61
C PHE A 426 10.34 31.08 -9.03
N ALA A 427 11.63 30.82 -9.30
CA ALA A 427 12.05 30.29 -10.60
C ALA A 427 11.44 28.91 -10.90
N VAL A 428 11.25 28.07 -9.87
CA VAL A 428 10.63 26.74 -10.02
C VAL A 428 9.12 26.85 -10.24
N ALA A 429 8.46 27.80 -9.59
CA ALA A 429 7.05 28.11 -9.80
C ALA A 429 6.81 28.67 -11.20
N VAL A 430 7.69 29.56 -11.69
CA VAL A 430 7.66 30.05 -13.08
C VAL A 430 7.84 28.88 -14.05
N LEU A 431 8.76 27.95 -13.78
CA LEU A 431 8.92 26.75 -14.61
C LEU A 431 7.65 25.88 -14.64
N GLY A 432 6.99 25.68 -13.49
CA GLY A 432 5.70 24.99 -13.41
C GLY A 432 4.61 25.71 -14.22
N LEU A 433 4.56 27.04 -14.17
CA LEU A 433 3.63 27.85 -14.96
C LEU A 433 3.95 27.78 -16.47
N VAL A 434 5.22 27.84 -16.86
CA VAL A 434 5.63 27.67 -18.25
C VAL A 434 5.27 26.28 -18.76
N ALA A 435 5.47 25.24 -17.94
CA ALA A 435 5.03 23.89 -18.27
C ALA A 435 3.50 23.82 -18.43
N MET A 436 2.75 24.45 -17.53
CA MET A 436 1.29 24.57 -17.63
C MET A 436 0.86 25.22 -18.95
N LEU A 437 1.44 26.36 -19.31
CA LEU A 437 1.15 27.06 -20.58
C LEU A 437 1.58 26.24 -21.80
N GLY A 438 2.71 25.55 -21.71
CA GLY A 438 3.19 24.63 -22.75
C GLY A 438 2.21 23.49 -22.98
N PHE A 439 1.79 22.79 -21.93
CA PHE A 439 0.80 21.71 -22.04
C PHE A 439 -0.52 22.20 -22.63
N TYR A 440 -0.99 23.38 -22.22
CA TYR A 440 -2.18 24.00 -22.81
C TYR A 440 -2.01 24.26 -24.31
N ALA A 441 -0.86 24.82 -24.72
CA ALA A 441 -0.58 25.16 -26.11
C ALA A 441 -0.47 23.91 -27.02
N PHE A 442 0.10 22.80 -26.52
CA PHE A 442 0.29 21.58 -27.31
C PHE A 442 -0.92 20.62 -27.28
N GLN A 443 -1.61 20.50 -26.14
CA GLN A 443 -2.62 19.45 -25.93
C GLN A 443 -4.05 19.99 -25.74
N GLY A 444 -4.24 21.28 -25.42
CA GLY A 444 -5.55 21.88 -25.17
C GLY A 444 -6.11 21.61 -23.76
N GLY A 445 -7.42 21.34 -23.66
CA GLY A 445 -8.17 21.15 -22.40
C GLY A 445 -7.78 19.89 -21.61
N PRO A 446 -8.60 19.38 -20.68
CA PRO A 446 -9.36 20.15 -19.69
C PRO A 446 -8.41 20.87 -18.71
N ALA A 447 -8.89 21.96 -18.09
CA ALA A 447 -8.08 22.79 -17.19
C ALA A 447 -7.42 22.00 -16.04
N VAL A 448 -8.11 20.99 -15.50
CA VAL A 448 -7.58 20.14 -14.43
C VAL A 448 -6.32 19.37 -14.87
N ALA A 449 -6.30 18.85 -16.11
CA ALA A 449 -5.13 18.15 -16.66
C ALA A 449 -3.95 19.11 -16.82
N VAL A 450 -4.19 20.29 -17.37
CA VAL A 450 -3.17 21.31 -17.61
C VAL A 450 -2.58 21.83 -16.28
N ILE A 451 -3.44 22.19 -15.32
CA ILE A 451 -3.03 22.66 -13.99
C ILE A 451 -2.29 21.54 -13.25
N GLY A 452 -2.83 20.32 -13.26
CA GLY A 452 -2.22 19.16 -12.62
C GLY A 452 -0.82 18.86 -13.17
N ALA A 453 -0.63 18.94 -14.49
CA ALA A 453 0.66 18.76 -15.12
C ALA A 453 1.67 19.87 -14.79
N GLY A 454 1.22 21.13 -14.71
CA GLY A 454 2.06 22.25 -14.26
C GLY A 454 2.51 22.11 -12.81
N VAL A 455 1.58 21.75 -11.91
CA VAL A 455 1.88 21.47 -10.50
C VAL A 455 2.80 20.26 -10.35
N ALA A 456 2.63 19.22 -11.18
CA ALA A 456 3.51 18.06 -11.21
C ALA A 456 4.96 18.46 -11.54
N VAL A 457 5.18 19.25 -12.59
CA VAL A 457 6.52 19.73 -12.97
C VAL A 457 7.11 20.62 -11.87
N TYR A 458 6.31 21.51 -11.28
CA TYR A 458 6.73 22.29 -10.11
C TYR A 458 7.21 21.38 -8.99
N LEU A 459 6.42 20.37 -8.61
CA LEU A 459 6.75 19.46 -7.51
C LEU A 459 8.00 18.62 -7.80
N MET A 460 8.14 18.09 -9.03
CA MET A 460 9.30 17.31 -9.46
C MET A 460 10.60 18.09 -9.32
N VAL A 461 10.62 19.35 -9.74
CA VAL A 461 11.82 20.19 -9.66
C VAL A 461 12.03 20.73 -8.25
N ALA A 462 10.96 21.14 -7.58
CA ALA A 462 11.02 21.73 -6.25
C ALA A 462 11.42 20.71 -5.16
N ALA A 463 11.16 19.42 -5.37
CA ALA A 463 11.59 18.34 -4.47
C ALA A 463 13.12 18.30 -4.25
N PHE A 464 13.90 18.81 -5.20
CA PHE A 464 15.35 18.89 -5.11
C PHE A 464 15.85 20.28 -4.66
N ALA A 465 14.97 21.25 -4.40
CA ALA A 465 15.35 22.62 -4.02
C ALA A 465 16.17 22.64 -2.72
N GLU A 466 15.85 21.77 -1.75
CA GLU A 466 16.65 21.64 -0.53
C GLU A 466 18.07 21.15 -0.85
N ILE A 467 18.23 20.20 -1.78
CA ILE A 467 19.53 19.69 -2.23
C ILE A 467 20.32 20.83 -2.89
N TRP A 468 19.72 21.57 -3.81
CA TRP A 468 20.37 22.74 -4.43
C TRP A 468 20.81 23.78 -3.41
N SER A 469 19.98 24.07 -2.40
CA SER A 469 20.33 25.04 -1.36
C SER A 469 21.54 24.61 -0.50
N ARG A 470 21.72 23.30 -0.30
CA ARG A 470 22.84 22.73 0.48
C ARG A 470 24.14 22.66 -0.34
N VAL A 471 24.04 22.39 -1.64
CA VAL A 471 25.20 22.33 -2.55
C VAL A 471 25.69 23.74 -2.90
N PHE A 472 24.75 24.67 -3.15
CA PHE A 472 25.01 26.04 -3.60
C PHE A 472 24.45 27.10 -2.61
N PRO A 473 24.95 27.18 -1.37
CA PRO A 473 24.44 28.11 -0.35
C PRO A 473 24.58 29.60 -0.71
N GLN A 474 25.50 29.95 -1.62
CA GLN A 474 25.71 31.31 -2.15
C GLN A 474 25.36 31.42 -3.65
N GLY A 475 24.53 30.48 -4.15
CA GLY A 475 24.17 30.37 -5.57
C GLY A 475 25.29 29.82 -6.46
N PHE A 476 25.07 29.82 -7.77
CA PHE A 476 25.98 29.23 -8.77
C PHE A 476 27.31 29.98 -8.96
N ARG A 477 27.47 31.15 -8.34
CA ARG A 477 28.63 32.05 -8.51
C ARG A 477 29.93 31.54 -7.84
N ARG A 478 29.84 30.69 -6.82
CA ARG A 478 30.99 30.03 -6.18
C ARG A 478 30.80 28.51 -6.18
N ARG A 479 31.29 27.86 -7.24
CA ARG A 479 31.22 26.39 -7.45
C ARG A 479 32.25 25.58 -6.65
N ALA A 480 33.16 26.26 -5.93
CA ALA A 480 34.20 25.59 -5.16
C ALA A 480 33.58 24.55 -4.20
N ASN A 481 34.05 23.31 -4.30
CA ASN A 481 33.62 22.15 -3.51
C ASN A 481 32.15 21.70 -3.67
N ALA A 482 31.47 22.09 -4.75
CA ALA A 482 30.10 21.61 -5.02
C ALA A 482 30.00 20.08 -5.12
N PHE A 483 30.96 19.44 -5.79
CA PHE A 483 31.02 17.98 -5.92
C PHE A 483 31.18 17.29 -4.55
N GLY A 484 32.11 17.76 -3.71
CA GLY A 484 32.30 17.22 -2.36
C GLY A 484 31.08 17.40 -1.46
N ARG A 485 30.33 18.52 -1.59
CA ARG A 485 29.07 18.70 -0.87
C ARG A 485 27.99 17.74 -1.36
N LEU A 486 27.91 17.52 -2.68
CA LEU A 486 26.94 16.61 -3.29
C LEU A 486 27.15 15.17 -2.82
N THR A 487 28.39 14.68 -2.86
CA THR A 487 28.76 13.32 -2.42
C THR A 487 28.68 13.16 -0.90
N GLY A 488 28.78 14.26 -0.15
CA GLY A 488 28.67 14.26 1.32
C GLY A 488 27.23 14.30 1.86
N LEU A 489 26.20 14.43 1.01
CA LEU A 489 24.83 14.46 1.47
C LEU A 489 24.37 13.08 1.98
N PRO A 490 23.61 13.03 3.08
CA PRO A 490 23.06 11.77 3.59
C PRO A 490 22.05 11.20 2.58
N LEU A 491 21.98 9.87 2.48
CA LEU A 491 21.04 9.18 1.58
C LEU A 491 19.58 9.54 1.87
N SER A 492 19.25 9.82 3.13
CA SER A 492 17.92 10.31 3.52
C SER A 492 17.53 11.67 2.91
N ALA A 493 18.50 12.52 2.53
CA ALA A 493 18.20 13.75 1.81
C ALA A 493 17.80 13.47 0.35
N TRP A 494 18.54 12.59 -0.32
CA TRP A 494 18.20 12.12 -1.66
C TRP A 494 16.90 11.33 -1.68
N GLY A 495 16.68 10.49 -0.66
CA GLY A 495 15.48 9.71 -0.52
C GLY A 495 14.23 10.58 -0.34
N GLY A 496 14.32 11.64 0.47
CA GLY A 496 13.26 12.64 0.59
C GLY A 496 12.95 13.34 -0.75
N ALA A 497 13.98 13.78 -1.47
CA ALA A 497 13.80 14.43 -2.77
C ALA A 497 13.17 13.49 -3.82
N LEU A 498 13.68 12.26 -3.95
CA LEU A 498 13.12 11.28 -4.88
C LEU A 498 11.68 10.91 -4.52
N ALA A 499 11.35 10.76 -3.23
CA ALA A 499 9.98 10.45 -2.83
C ALA A 499 8.99 11.53 -3.27
N HIS A 500 9.32 12.81 -3.08
CA HIS A 500 8.43 13.90 -3.50
C HIS A 500 8.44 14.10 -5.02
N ALA A 501 9.57 13.89 -5.69
CA ALA A 501 9.63 13.91 -7.15
C ALA A 501 8.79 12.78 -7.77
N GLY A 502 8.82 11.58 -7.17
CA GLY A 502 7.99 10.44 -7.57
C GLY A 502 6.50 10.74 -7.47
N LEU A 503 6.06 11.43 -6.41
CA LEU A 503 4.68 11.94 -6.30
C LEU A 503 4.33 12.90 -7.45
N GLY A 504 5.26 13.78 -7.84
CA GLY A 504 5.11 14.64 -9.01
C GLY A 504 5.00 13.86 -10.31
N VAL A 505 5.83 12.82 -10.50
CA VAL A 505 5.76 11.94 -11.68
C VAL A 505 4.41 11.22 -11.76
N THR A 506 3.92 10.67 -10.64
CA THR A 506 2.60 10.04 -10.58
C THR A 506 1.49 11.05 -10.89
N LEU A 507 1.57 12.27 -10.33
CA LEU A 507 0.61 13.34 -10.61
C LEU A 507 0.59 13.73 -12.09
N LEU A 508 1.74 13.77 -12.77
CA LEU A 508 1.80 14.05 -14.21
C LEU A 508 1.07 12.96 -15.01
N GLY A 509 1.27 11.69 -14.65
CA GLY A 509 0.53 10.58 -15.26
C GLY A 509 -0.98 10.67 -15.03
N LEU A 510 -1.39 10.99 -13.79
CA LEU A 510 -2.81 11.18 -13.44
C LEU A 510 -3.43 12.37 -14.20
N ALA A 511 -2.74 13.50 -14.26
CA ALA A 511 -3.20 14.68 -14.99
C ALA A 511 -3.37 14.37 -16.49
N ALA A 512 -2.44 13.61 -17.07
CA ALA A 512 -2.46 13.27 -18.48
C ALA A 512 -3.62 12.36 -18.90
N THR A 513 -4.27 11.68 -17.95
CA THR A 513 -5.50 10.91 -18.23
C THR A 513 -6.62 11.78 -18.80
N GLY A 514 -6.63 13.08 -18.51
CA GLY A 514 -7.59 14.04 -19.07
C GLY A 514 -7.41 14.30 -20.57
N TRP A 515 -6.28 13.91 -21.16
CA TRP A 515 -6.02 13.95 -22.61
C TRP A 515 -6.26 12.60 -23.31
N GLY A 516 -6.77 11.61 -22.58
CA GLY A 516 -7.06 10.29 -23.12
C GLY A 516 -8.18 10.32 -24.16
N VAL A 517 -8.13 9.38 -25.09
CA VAL A 517 -9.21 9.14 -26.07
C VAL A 517 -9.81 7.77 -25.80
N GLU A 518 -11.14 7.69 -25.85
CA GLU A 518 -11.91 6.45 -25.79
C GLU A 518 -12.73 6.30 -27.07
N LYS A 519 -12.72 5.10 -27.64
CA LYS A 519 -13.54 4.72 -28.79
C LYS A 519 -14.17 3.36 -28.52
N ILE A 520 -15.49 3.29 -28.61
CA ILE A 520 -16.26 2.04 -28.55
C ILE A 520 -16.78 1.79 -29.96
N ALA A 521 -16.50 0.61 -30.51
CA ALA A 521 -16.93 0.22 -31.85
C ALA A 521 -17.00 -1.30 -31.96
N THR A 522 -17.84 -1.78 -32.88
CA THR A 522 -17.83 -3.17 -33.33
C THR A 522 -16.75 -3.31 -34.39
N ILE A 523 -15.83 -4.26 -34.19
CA ILE A 523 -14.68 -4.51 -35.05
C ILE A 523 -15.07 -5.55 -36.11
N HIS A 524 -14.99 -5.14 -37.38
CA HIS A 524 -14.92 -6.06 -38.51
C HIS A 524 -13.47 -6.23 -39.00
N PRO A 525 -13.08 -7.42 -39.49
CA PRO A 525 -11.76 -7.61 -40.08
C PRO A 525 -11.46 -6.58 -41.19
N ASN A 526 -10.22 -6.09 -41.22
CA ASN A 526 -9.69 -5.06 -42.12
C ASN A 526 -10.20 -3.62 -41.90
N GLU A 527 -11.10 -3.39 -40.95
CA GLU A 527 -11.55 -2.04 -40.59
C GLU A 527 -10.50 -1.32 -39.73
N SER A 528 -10.36 -0.01 -39.94
CA SER A 528 -9.40 0.85 -39.24
C SER A 528 -10.10 1.94 -38.42
N PHE A 529 -9.72 2.07 -37.16
CA PHE A 529 -10.29 3.02 -36.20
C PHE A 529 -9.25 4.04 -35.75
N ALA A 530 -9.59 5.32 -35.80
CA ALA A 530 -8.76 6.39 -35.25
C ALA A 530 -8.92 6.48 -33.73
N VAL A 531 -7.81 6.37 -32.99
CA VAL A 531 -7.74 6.45 -31.52
C VAL A 531 -6.59 7.35 -31.12
N GLY A 532 -6.89 8.64 -30.90
CA GLY A 532 -5.88 9.67 -30.66
C GLY A 532 -4.96 9.82 -31.89
N PRO A 533 -3.62 9.77 -31.73
CA PRO A 533 -2.68 9.91 -32.84
C PRO A 533 -2.43 8.60 -33.61
N TYR A 534 -3.18 7.52 -33.30
CA TYR A 534 -2.97 6.20 -33.89
C TYR A 534 -4.19 5.71 -34.67
N ALA A 535 -3.94 4.88 -35.67
CA ALA A 535 -4.94 4.10 -36.37
C ALA A 535 -4.78 2.63 -35.99
N LEU A 536 -5.85 2.02 -35.46
CA LEU A 536 -5.92 0.62 -35.06
C LEU A 536 -6.68 -0.15 -36.13
N GLN A 537 -6.05 -1.16 -36.71
CA GLN A 537 -6.67 -2.01 -37.72
C GLN A 537 -6.71 -3.46 -37.25
N ALA A 538 -7.88 -4.10 -37.28
CA ALA A 538 -8.00 -5.53 -37.03
C ALA A 538 -7.56 -6.31 -38.26
N THR A 539 -6.53 -7.16 -38.13
CA THR A 539 -5.94 -7.90 -39.25
C THR A 539 -6.54 -9.29 -39.40
N SER A 540 -6.77 -10.00 -38.29
CA SER A 540 -7.35 -11.34 -38.28
C SER A 540 -7.97 -11.66 -36.92
N VAL A 541 -8.83 -12.67 -36.89
CA VAL A 541 -9.35 -13.27 -35.66
C VAL A 541 -9.01 -14.75 -35.71
N ASP A 542 -8.30 -15.22 -34.68
CA ASP A 542 -7.91 -16.61 -34.55
C ASP A 542 -8.50 -17.19 -33.26
N SER A 543 -8.67 -18.52 -33.24
CA SER A 543 -9.03 -19.25 -32.01
C SER A 543 -7.86 -20.10 -31.56
N GLY A 544 -7.63 -20.16 -30.26
CA GLY A 544 -6.52 -20.86 -29.63
C GLY A 544 -6.94 -21.63 -28.40
N GLU A 545 -6.11 -22.60 -28.00
CA GLU A 545 -6.20 -23.25 -26.70
C GLU A 545 -5.02 -22.82 -25.84
N GLY A 546 -5.33 -22.25 -24.67
CA GLY A 546 -4.37 -21.96 -23.61
C GLY A 546 -4.21 -23.15 -22.66
N PRO A 547 -3.46 -22.99 -21.55
CA PRO A 547 -3.15 -24.09 -20.64
C PRO A 547 -4.39 -24.79 -20.03
N ASN A 548 -5.43 -24.02 -19.71
CA ASN A 548 -6.69 -24.49 -19.11
C ASN A 548 -7.93 -23.74 -19.63
N TYR A 549 -7.79 -22.99 -20.72
CA TYR A 549 -8.86 -22.17 -21.31
C TYR A 549 -8.81 -22.24 -22.83
N ARG A 550 -9.91 -21.88 -23.48
CA ARG A 550 -9.95 -21.57 -24.92
C ARG A 550 -9.97 -20.07 -25.09
N GLU A 551 -9.39 -19.54 -26.15
CA GLU A 551 -9.42 -18.11 -26.40
C GLU A 551 -9.72 -17.74 -27.85
N ALA A 552 -10.44 -16.65 -28.03
CA ALA A 552 -10.59 -15.97 -29.31
C ALA A 552 -9.70 -14.72 -29.27
N ILE A 553 -8.76 -14.62 -30.21
CA ILE A 553 -7.73 -13.57 -30.27
C ILE A 553 -8.05 -12.67 -31.46
N VAL A 554 -8.12 -11.36 -31.22
CA VAL A 554 -8.26 -10.36 -32.28
C VAL A 554 -6.90 -9.74 -32.52
N HIS A 555 -6.24 -10.07 -33.63
CA HIS A 555 -4.95 -9.49 -34.00
C HIS A 555 -5.16 -8.08 -34.53
N MET A 556 -4.49 -7.10 -33.94
CA MET A 556 -4.59 -5.71 -34.36
C MET A 556 -3.23 -5.08 -34.63
N ALA A 557 -3.12 -4.33 -35.73
CA ALA A 557 -1.98 -3.51 -36.06
C ALA A 557 -2.24 -2.05 -35.64
N ILE A 558 -1.24 -1.43 -35.02
CA ILE A 558 -1.27 -0.02 -34.62
C ILE A 558 -0.32 0.73 -35.55
N SER A 559 -0.84 1.75 -36.22
CA SER A 559 -0.08 2.58 -37.14
C SER A 559 -0.20 4.06 -36.82
N ARG A 560 0.79 4.83 -37.28
CA ARG A 560 0.80 6.29 -37.26
C ARG A 560 1.39 6.78 -38.57
N ASP A 561 0.73 7.73 -39.23
CA ASP A 561 1.17 8.28 -40.52
C ASP A 561 1.47 7.19 -41.57
N GLY A 562 0.62 6.15 -41.60
CA GLY A 562 0.74 5.00 -42.52
C GLY A 562 1.83 3.97 -42.16
N LYS A 563 2.63 4.18 -41.11
CA LYS A 563 3.66 3.24 -40.66
C LYS A 563 3.16 2.41 -39.48
N ILE A 564 3.25 1.09 -39.57
CA ILE A 564 2.94 0.18 -38.47
C ILE A 564 4.01 0.34 -37.38
N LEU A 565 3.58 0.70 -36.17
CA LEU A 565 4.45 0.90 -35.01
C LEU A 565 4.48 -0.34 -34.10
N ALA A 566 3.35 -1.03 -33.96
CA ALA A 566 3.20 -2.16 -33.06
C ALA A 566 2.02 -3.05 -33.47
N LYS A 567 1.93 -4.22 -32.82
CA LYS A 567 0.77 -5.12 -32.88
C LYS A 567 0.30 -5.40 -31.45
N ILE A 568 -1.00 -5.62 -31.27
CA ILE A 568 -1.61 -6.04 -30.01
C ILE A 568 -2.66 -7.11 -30.26
N ASP A 569 -2.81 -7.99 -29.28
CA ASP A 569 -3.64 -9.18 -29.37
C ASP A 569 -4.62 -9.25 -28.19
N PRO A 570 -5.65 -8.39 -28.12
CA PRO A 570 -6.73 -8.57 -27.17
C PRO A 570 -7.43 -9.92 -27.38
N SER A 571 -7.80 -10.59 -26.29
CA SER A 571 -8.46 -11.90 -26.38
C SER A 571 -9.63 -12.06 -25.40
N LYS A 572 -10.57 -12.93 -25.76
CA LYS A 572 -11.62 -13.42 -24.87
C LYS A 572 -11.32 -14.87 -24.51
N ARG A 573 -11.15 -15.16 -23.22
CA ARG A 573 -10.79 -16.48 -22.68
C ARG A 573 -11.99 -17.14 -22.04
N PHE A 574 -12.22 -18.42 -22.30
CA PHE A 574 -13.29 -19.23 -21.72
C PHE A 574 -12.70 -20.41 -20.94
N PHE A 575 -12.99 -20.46 -19.65
CA PHE A 575 -12.48 -21.48 -18.72
C PHE A 575 -13.53 -22.55 -18.51
N LYS A 576 -13.28 -23.76 -19.03
CA LYS A 576 -14.26 -24.86 -19.06
C LYS A 576 -14.66 -25.33 -17.66
N THR A 577 -13.72 -25.43 -16.72
CA THR A 577 -14.01 -25.92 -15.36
C THR A 577 -14.95 -24.98 -14.60
N ARG A 578 -14.77 -23.66 -14.76
CA ARG A 578 -15.56 -22.62 -14.07
C ARG A 578 -16.77 -22.12 -14.86
N GLN A 579 -16.91 -22.51 -16.14
CA GLN A 579 -17.93 -22.01 -17.06
C GLN A 579 -17.99 -20.47 -17.09
N MET A 580 -16.81 -19.84 -17.08
CA MET A 580 -16.67 -18.39 -16.97
C MET A 580 -15.75 -17.86 -18.06
N ALA A 581 -16.12 -16.72 -18.64
CA ALA A 581 -15.32 -16.02 -19.62
C ALA A 581 -14.65 -14.78 -19.01
N THR A 582 -13.40 -14.52 -19.38
CA THR A 582 -12.66 -13.31 -19.01
C THR A 582 -12.14 -12.62 -20.27
N SER A 583 -11.95 -11.31 -20.22
CA SER A 583 -11.34 -10.55 -21.31
C SER A 583 -9.90 -10.22 -20.93
N GLN A 584 -8.95 -10.53 -21.81
CA GLN A 584 -7.57 -10.11 -21.72
C GLN A 584 -7.37 -8.88 -22.61
N ALA A 585 -6.98 -7.76 -22.01
CA ALA A 585 -6.70 -6.54 -22.77
C ALA A 585 -5.41 -6.69 -23.60
N GLY A 586 -5.46 -6.24 -24.85
CA GLY A 586 -4.30 -6.02 -25.69
C GLY A 586 -3.70 -4.66 -25.37
N ILE A 587 -2.46 -4.63 -24.88
CA ILE A 587 -1.80 -3.39 -24.44
C ILE A 587 -0.42 -3.30 -25.09
N VAL A 588 -0.10 -2.13 -25.62
CA VAL A 588 1.27 -1.77 -25.98
C VAL A 588 1.63 -0.40 -25.43
N THR A 589 2.83 -0.32 -24.87
CA THR A 589 3.43 0.95 -24.44
C THR A 589 4.16 1.60 -25.60
N LEU A 590 3.71 2.80 -25.98
CA LEU A 590 4.34 3.63 -27.00
C LEU A 590 4.87 4.90 -26.32
N ASN A 591 6.20 4.98 -26.19
CA ASN A 591 6.90 5.95 -25.34
C ASN A 591 6.51 5.81 -23.86
N LEU A 592 5.66 6.71 -23.36
CA LEU A 592 5.16 6.73 -21.98
C LEU A 592 3.62 6.59 -21.92
N GLY A 593 2.94 6.52 -23.06
CA GLY A 593 1.52 6.26 -23.14
C GLY A 593 1.23 4.83 -23.54
N GLN A 594 -0.03 4.42 -23.42
CA GLN A 594 -0.47 3.09 -23.80
C GLN A 594 -1.66 3.14 -24.74
N VAL A 595 -1.59 2.31 -25.79
CA VAL A 595 -2.76 1.90 -26.56
C VAL A 595 -3.30 0.65 -25.87
N TYR A 596 -4.59 0.68 -25.56
CA TYR A 596 -5.29 -0.39 -24.86
C TYR A 596 -6.50 -0.78 -25.69
N VAL A 597 -6.74 -2.08 -25.85
CA VAL A 597 -7.97 -2.60 -26.44
C VAL A 597 -8.50 -3.73 -25.57
N ALA A 598 -9.79 -3.70 -25.26
CA ALA A 598 -10.50 -4.81 -24.67
C ALA A 598 -11.65 -5.22 -25.59
N VAL A 599 -11.73 -6.51 -25.89
CA VAL A 599 -12.80 -7.12 -26.69
C VAL A 599 -13.84 -7.77 -25.78
N ALA A 600 -15.10 -7.66 -26.20
CA ALA A 600 -16.25 -8.29 -25.58
C ALA A 600 -16.50 -9.69 -26.18
N GLU A 601 -17.74 -10.16 -26.12
CA GLU A 601 -18.13 -11.42 -26.77
C GLU A 601 -18.21 -11.26 -28.29
N GLN A 602 -18.04 -12.39 -28.98
CA GLN A 602 -18.23 -12.45 -30.41
C GLN A 602 -19.72 -12.40 -30.73
N ASN A 603 -20.11 -11.49 -31.62
CA ASN A 603 -21.46 -11.39 -32.14
C ASN A 603 -21.76 -12.57 -33.07
N ALA A 604 -23.05 -12.84 -33.32
CA ALA A 604 -23.49 -13.97 -34.15
C ALA A 604 -22.98 -13.90 -35.60
N ASP A 605 -22.65 -12.71 -36.09
CA ASP A 605 -22.07 -12.45 -37.41
C ASP A 605 -20.54 -12.60 -37.45
N GLY A 606 -19.91 -12.93 -36.31
CA GLY A 606 -18.48 -13.11 -36.15
C GLY A 606 -17.70 -11.85 -35.77
N SER A 607 -18.35 -10.69 -35.65
CA SER A 607 -17.73 -9.43 -35.22
C SER A 607 -17.51 -9.35 -33.70
N PHE A 608 -16.70 -8.40 -33.23
CA PHE A 608 -16.46 -8.20 -31.79
C PHE A 608 -16.71 -6.76 -31.38
N ASP A 609 -17.48 -6.55 -30.32
CA ASP A 609 -17.52 -5.23 -29.69
C ASP A 609 -16.20 -4.98 -28.95
N ALA A 610 -15.61 -3.80 -29.15
CA ALA A 610 -14.34 -3.45 -28.54
C ALA A 610 -14.36 -2.04 -27.96
N ARG A 611 -13.64 -1.89 -26.85
CA ARG A 611 -13.29 -0.59 -26.27
C ARG A 611 -11.80 -0.35 -26.49
N MET A 612 -11.49 0.71 -27.20
CA MET A 612 -10.14 1.11 -27.58
C MET A 612 -9.80 2.43 -26.91
N TYR A 613 -8.60 2.53 -26.34
CA TYR A 613 -8.14 3.73 -25.66
C TYR A 613 -6.74 4.12 -26.08
N TRP A 614 -6.51 5.43 -26.14
CA TRP A 614 -5.18 6.02 -26.05
C TRP A 614 -5.06 6.73 -24.71
N LYS A 615 -4.10 6.31 -23.88
CA LYS A 615 -3.85 6.87 -22.55
C LYS A 615 -2.45 7.50 -22.54
N PRO A 616 -2.32 8.81 -22.82
CA PRO A 616 -1.01 9.47 -22.87
C PRO A 616 -0.38 9.53 -21.47
N LEU A 617 0.93 9.27 -21.40
CA LEU A 617 1.74 9.33 -20.16
C LEU A 617 1.25 8.45 -19.00
N VAL A 618 0.32 7.51 -19.22
CA VAL A 618 -0.28 6.69 -18.15
C VAL A 618 0.76 5.87 -17.38
N SER A 619 1.85 5.45 -18.05
CA SER A 619 2.93 4.70 -17.40
C SER A 619 3.61 5.50 -16.28
N LEU A 620 3.53 6.82 -16.29
CA LEU A 620 4.09 7.67 -15.24
C LEU A 620 3.39 7.49 -13.89
N ILE A 621 2.13 7.04 -13.85
CA ILE A 621 1.42 6.74 -12.60
C ILE A 621 2.23 5.73 -11.78
N TRP A 622 2.65 4.63 -12.41
CA TRP A 622 3.38 3.54 -11.77
C TRP A 622 4.88 3.80 -11.68
N LEU A 623 5.49 4.41 -12.70
CA LEU A 623 6.90 4.81 -12.62
C LEU A 623 7.14 5.80 -11.47
N GLY A 624 6.22 6.73 -11.23
CA GLY A 624 6.29 7.64 -10.08
C GLY A 624 6.23 6.90 -8.74
N ALA A 625 5.40 5.87 -8.62
CA ALA A 625 5.36 5.01 -7.44
C ALA A 625 6.65 4.21 -7.22
N LEU A 626 7.30 3.73 -8.28
CA LEU A 626 8.63 3.11 -8.20
C LEU A 626 9.69 4.11 -7.74
N VAL A 627 9.64 5.36 -8.24
CA VAL A 627 10.53 6.44 -7.78
C VAL A 627 10.28 6.79 -6.31
N MET A 628 9.01 6.79 -5.87
CA MET A 628 8.65 6.96 -4.45
C MET A 628 9.24 5.85 -3.57
N ALA A 629 9.05 4.60 -3.98
CA ALA A 629 9.60 3.44 -3.30
C ALA A 629 11.13 3.50 -3.23
N LEU A 630 11.82 3.85 -4.33
CA LEU A 630 13.26 4.07 -4.36
C LEU A 630 13.70 5.17 -3.38
N GLY A 631 12.98 6.29 -3.32
CA GLY A 631 13.24 7.35 -2.36
C GLY A 631 13.11 6.88 -0.90
N GLY A 632 12.10 6.07 -0.61
CA GLY A 632 11.96 5.39 0.68
C GLY A 632 13.13 4.43 0.96
N SER A 633 13.52 3.60 0.00
CA SER A 633 14.62 2.64 0.14
C SER A 633 15.97 3.32 0.38
N LEU A 634 16.27 4.42 -0.32
CA LEU A 634 17.47 5.22 -0.06
C LEU A 634 17.46 5.81 1.36
N SER A 635 16.30 6.27 1.82
CA SER A 635 16.14 6.76 3.18
C SER A 635 16.37 5.66 4.23
N LEU A 636 15.90 4.44 4.00
CA LEU A 636 16.18 3.26 4.86
C LEU A 636 17.63 2.82 4.84
N ALA A 637 18.32 2.96 3.70
CA ALA A 637 19.73 2.61 3.57
C ALA A 637 20.66 3.59 4.32
N ASP A 638 20.17 4.77 4.68
CA ASP A 638 20.91 5.73 5.51
C ASP A 638 21.24 5.12 6.88
N ARG A 639 22.50 5.28 7.31
CA ARG A 639 23.01 4.74 8.59
C ARG A 639 22.14 5.09 9.79
N ARG A 640 21.44 6.24 9.75
CA ARG A 640 20.58 6.73 10.84
C ARG A 640 19.22 6.02 10.91
N LEU A 641 18.72 5.52 9.77
CA LEU A 641 17.39 4.92 9.62
C LEU A 641 17.46 3.43 9.29
N ARG A 642 18.65 2.84 9.37
CA ARG A 642 18.82 1.42 9.09
C ARG A 642 18.25 0.58 10.22
N VAL A 643 17.32 -0.31 9.87
CA VAL A 643 16.77 -1.36 10.76
C VAL A 643 17.95 -2.12 11.40
N GLY A 644 17.95 -2.26 12.73
CA GLY A 644 19.02 -2.97 13.45
C GLY A 644 20.25 -2.16 13.88
N VAL A 645 20.43 -0.91 13.43
CA VAL A 645 21.70 -0.16 13.61
C VAL A 645 21.59 1.04 14.55
N ALA A 646 20.47 1.21 15.27
CA ALA A 646 20.38 2.23 16.32
C ALA A 646 21.46 1.95 17.39
N ARG A 647 22.60 2.64 17.26
CA ARG A 647 23.76 2.54 18.13
C ARG A 647 23.27 2.85 19.55
N ARG A 648 23.58 2.00 20.54
CA ARG A 648 23.57 2.44 21.94
C ARG A 648 24.41 3.71 21.96
N ALA A 649 23.79 4.86 22.15
CA ALA A 649 24.53 6.01 22.63
C ALA A 649 25.20 5.53 23.91
N LYS A 650 26.53 5.53 23.97
CA LYS A 650 27.23 5.34 25.24
C LYS A 650 26.66 6.43 26.15
N LEU A 651 25.94 6.03 27.21
CA LEU A 651 25.65 6.94 28.30
C LEU A 651 27.00 7.56 28.72
N PRO A 652 27.08 8.88 28.91
CA PRO A 652 28.29 9.48 29.48
C PRO A 652 28.61 8.74 30.77
N ALA A 653 29.82 8.19 30.87
CA ALA A 653 30.29 7.61 32.11
C ALA A 653 30.44 8.76 33.11
N GLY A 654 29.55 8.83 34.11
CA GLY A 654 29.62 9.85 35.15
C GLY A 654 28.26 10.47 35.49
N VAL A 655 27.33 9.67 35.99
CA VAL A 655 26.41 10.14 37.03
C VAL A 655 26.38 9.01 38.07
N GLN A 656 27.16 9.20 39.13
CA GLN A 656 27.06 8.37 40.33
C GLN A 656 25.60 8.40 40.81
N ALA A 657 25.09 7.23 41.19
CA ALA A 657 23.86 7.15 41.95
C ALA A 657 24.09 7.89 43.27
N ALA A 658 23.34 8.97 43.49
CA ALA A 658 23.13 9.48 44.83
C ALA A 658 22.10 8.56 45.50
N GLU A 659 22.43 8.14 46.72
CA GLU A 659 21.68 7.21 47.60
C GLU A 659 20.20 7.55 47.76
#